data_AF-A0A0N4XTT4-F1
#
_entry.id   AF-A0A0N4XTT4-F1
#
_cell.length_a   1.000
_cell.length_b   1.000
_cell.length_c   1.000
_cell.angle_alpha   90.00
_cell.angle_beta   90.00
_cell.angle_gamma   90.00
#
_symmetry.space_group_name_H-M   'P 1'
#
loop_
_entity.id
_entity.type
_entity.pdbx_description
1 polymer ?
#
loop_
_entity_poly.entity_id
_entity_poly.type
_entity_poly.pdbx_seq_one_letter_code
_entity_poly.pdbx_strand_id
1 'polypeptide(L)'
;MRLRFHRVAFGLWIIACLIGVQMAAESTANQDKASDTSKEPFEFNDDGESGSQMSGNASVPRPEPRASAAAAPASSPKAEPAPIPHPEPEPEPKPEPEPAASTATHVPEPEPAIKFDNIQSEDYGDVVELKNQPDDLDTEVIEQLVDRFLNTGSLADKNAPKAANPAAQALIGSSSYWNTDGLKEPGSIKDEATIRSWIQGYQTEAQKVLKEVAAAGWKYFSHASPGAKQSLNEAEQVLSRFVRATSVQAKQFDMESIADADLKRQLAYVSFEGMSALSTADYAAFNQAQNTLNREASEVSVCDFEVPPPCALKKIDLESIFRSENSGKRLSHLWITYLTKLAREKPVYQKLINLTNKGAKANGFTDGGAMWRSAFDLSTKNKPPVFDLQEQIETIYQKIEPLYKQLHSYMRRQIAGIYNNPAGLSKNGPIPAHLFGSLDGGDWSAHYEQTKPYDDQSTLAEDMLFSFHTQNYTTKQMFVKAYRYFKSIGFPSLPKTFWISSHFSRVWSRDMICNPPAALDMRDGSDYRVKLCAQLGMPDFELAHSLMAQVYYQYLYRGQPLLYREPASSSISDAIAKVFFHLSTNPHYLYSQKLVPASHLDIKDSLVINKLYKEALESFTKLPFDIVADKWRYEQFEGKVTPAKVNDRWWELRRILISDMLQKRELSHVV
;
A
#
# COMPACT_ATOMS: atom_id res chain seq x y z
N MET A 1 8.38 1.06 4.42
CA MET A 1 9.27 0.40 5.41
C MET A 1 8.47 -0.65 6.17
N ARG A 2 8.48 -1.90 5.67
CA ARG A 2 7.70 -3.03 6.24
C ARG A 2 8.67 -3.86 7.10
N LEU A 3 8.39 -4.02 8.40
CA LEU A 3 9.08 -4.97 9.27
C LEU A 3 8.13 -6.15 9.52
N ARG A 4 8.43 -7.32 8.94
CA ARG A 4 7.63 -8.55 9.04
C ARG A 4 8.32 -9.49 10.03
N PHE A 5 7.64 -9.87 11.12
CA PHE A 5 8.04 -10.95 12.04
C PHE A 5 7.09 -12.12 11.88
N HIS A 6 7.60 -13.36 11.87
CA HIS A 6 6.86 -14.52 11.36
C HIS A 6 5.95 -15.24 12.37
N ARG A 7 4.83 -15.70 11.81
CA ARG A 7 4.04 -16.93 12.03
C ARG A 7 3.60 -17.25 13.47
N VAL A 8 2.28 -17.37 13.64
CA VAL A 8 1.48 -17.42 14.90
C VAL A 8 1.24 -16.04 15.53
N ALA A 9 2.24 -15.14 15.54
CA ALA A 9 2.04 -13.72 15.87
C ALA A 9 1.59 -12.86 14.66
N PHE A 10 1.50 -13.42 13.45
CA PHE A 10 1.11 -12.67 12.25
C PHE A 10 -0.40 -12.33 12.21
N GLY A 11 -1.24 -13.14 12.86
CA GLY A 11 -2.66 -12.81 13.09
C GLY A 11 -2.84 -11.57 13.99
N LEU A 12 -1.92 -11.35 14.94
CA LEU A 12 -1.85 -10.13 15.77
C LEU A 12 -1.36 -8.92 14.98
N TRP A 13 -0.44 -9.13 14.02
CA TRP A 13 0.18 -8.03 13.30
C TRP A 13 -0.65 -7.55 12.10
N ILE A 14 -1.46 -8.38 11.44
CA ILE A 14 -2.37 -7.88 10.38
C ILE A 14 -3.36 -6.84 10.94
N ILE A 15 -3.83 -7.06 12.17
CA ILE A 15 -4.74 -6.15 12.87
C ILE A 15 -3.98 -4.90 13.37
N ALA A 16 -2.80 -5.05 13.98
CA ALA A 16 -1.98 -3.92 14.42
C ALA A 16 -1.33 -3.12 13.26
N CYS A 17 -1.09 -3.73 12.10
CA CYS A 17 -0.43 -3.10 10.96
C CYS A 17 -1.41 -2.41 10.00
N LEU A 18 -2.70 -2.77 10.04
CA LEU A 18 -3.76 -1.90 9.55
C LEU A 18 -3.68 -0.54 10.27
N ILE A 19 -3.43 -0.51 11.59
CA ILE A 19 -3.34 0.73 12.38
C ILE A 19 -2.04 1.53 12.14
N GLY A 20 -0.89 0.89 11.92
CA GLY A 20 0.38 1.60 11.69
C GLY A 20 0.47 2.36 10.36
N VAL A 21 -0.26 1.90 9.34
CA VAL A 21 -0.39 2.60 8.04
C VAL A 21 -1.49 3.68 8.09
N GLN A 22 -2.39 3.60 9.08
CA GLN A 22 -3.60 4.41 9.21
C GLN A 22 -3.36 5.86 9.58
N MET A 23 -2.38 6.16 10.43
CA MET A 23 -2.13 7.52 10.93
C MET A 23 -1.69 8.50 9.82
N ALA A 24 -1.38 8.00 8.63
CA ALA A 24 -1.05 8.85 7.48
C ALA A 24 -2.27 9.16 6.58
N ALA A 25 -3.38 8.41 6.63
CA ALA A 25 -4.40 8.49 5.58
C ALA A 25 -5.58 9.45 5.85
N GLU A 26 -5.64 10.11 7.01
CA GLU A 26 -6.81 10.87 7.47
C GLU A 26 -6.99 12.29 6.91
N SER A 27 -6.10 12.85 6.06
CA SER A 27 -6.20 14.26 5.62
C SER A 27 -6.67 14.52 4.18
N THR A 28 -7.08 13.50 3.41
CA THR A 28 -7.41 13.67 1.99
C THR A 28 -8.92 13.78 1.72
N ALA A 29 -9.47 14.99 1.83
CA ALA A 29 -10.77 15.33 1.24
C ALA A 29 -10.91 16.85 0.97
N ASN A 30 -10.36 17.31 -0.17
CA ASN A 30 -10.88 18.37 -1.04
C ASN A 30 -9.75 19.04 -1.82
N GLN A 31 -9.75 18.91 -3.15
CA GLN A 31 -9.50 20.05 -4.06
C GLN A 31 -9.76 19.66 -5.51
N ASP A 32 -10.23 20.63 -6.31
CA ASP A 32 -10.61 20.46 -7.71
C ASP A 32 -10.01 21.61 -8.56
N LYS A 33 -9.45 21.19 -9.71
CA LYS A 33 -9.28 21.85 -11.04
C LYS A 33 -8.15 22.84 -11.44
N ALA A 34 -7.58 22.46 -12.61
CA ALA A 34 -7.14 23.22 -13.81
C ALA A 34 -5.79 23.97 -13.77
N SER A 35 -4.97 24.09 -14.83
CA SER A 35 -4.93 23.55 -16.21
C SER A 35 -3.59 23.93 -16.89
N ASP A 36 -3.11 23.05 -17.77
CA ASP A 36 -2.51 23.27 -19.12
C ASP A 36 -1.29 24.21 -19.34
N THR A 37 -0.25 23.68 -20.02
CA THR A 37 0.55 24.40 -21.05
C THR A 37 1.51 23.46 -21.79
N SER A 38 1.59 23.71 -23.11
CA SER A 38 2.31 23.02 -24.18
C SER A 38 3.84 23.03 -24.07
N LYS A 39 4.50 21.95 -24.56
CA LYS A 39 5.96 21.80 -24.65
C LYS A 39 6.47 21.84 -26.08
N GLU A 40 7.56 22.58 -26.30
CA GLU A 40 8.47 22.45 -27.44
C GLU A 40 9.82 21.81 -26.99
N PRO A 41 10.59 21.18 -27.88
CA PRO A 41 11.81 20.44 -27.54
C PRO A 41 13.01 21.37 -27.28
N PHE A 42 13.75 21.11 -26.20
CA PHE A 42 14.96 21.85 -25.82
C PHE A 42 16.21 20.96 -25.94
N GLU A 43 17.24 21.47 -26.63
CA GLU A 43 18.56 20.85 -26.75
C GLU A 43 19.50 21.29 -25.61
N PHE A 44 20.42 20.40 -25.25
CA PHE A 44 21.40 20.56 -24.17
C PHE A 44 22.57 21.45 -24.65
N ASN A 45 22.79 22.61 -24.03
CA ASN A 45 24.02 23.39 -24.21
C ASN A 45 24.95 23.21 -23.00
N ASP A 46 26.12 22.62 -23.26
CA ASP A 46 27.29 22.62 -22.36
C ASP A 46 28.20 23.76 -22.81
N ASP A 47 28.54 24.68 -21.90
CA ASP A 47 29.78 25.46 -22.00
C ASP A 47 30.31 25.77 -20.59
N GLY A 48 31.60 25.51 -20.42
CA GLY A 48 32.27 25.34 -19.14
C GLY A 48 33.00 26.56 -18.57
N GLU A 49 33.34 26.37 -17.29
CA GLU A 49 34.51 26.81 -16.51
C GLU A 49 35.24 28.15 -16.76
N SER A 50 35.33 28.88 -15.63
CA SER A 50 36.53 29.52 -15.05
C SER A 50 36.81 31.01 -15.31
N GLY A 51 37.25 31.70 -14.25
CA GLY A 51 38.02 32.95 -14.34
C GLY A 51 37.60 34.05 -13.37
N SER A 52 38.55 34.71 -12.72
CA SER A 52 38.41 35.50 -11.50
C SER A 52 38.53 37.03 -11.69
N GLN A 53 38.29 37.75 -10.57
CA GLN A 53 38.84 39.05 -10.14
C GLN A 53 38.15 40.40 -10.49
N MET A 54 37.63 41.00 -9.40
CA MET A 54 37.88 42.35 -8.83
C MET A 54 37.78 43.67 -9.65
N SER A 55 36.95 44.55 -9.06
CA SER A 55 37.14 46.00 -8.80
C SER A 55 36.61 47.05 -9.79
N GLY A 56 35.91 48.07 -9.23
CA GLY A 56 36.16 49.48 -9.59
C GLY A 56 35.05 50.31 -10.24
N ASN A 57 34.25 51.00 -9.40
CA ASN A 57 33.80 52.41 -9.48
C ASN A 57 33.04 53.04 -10.69
N ALA A 58 31.96 53.74 -10.31
CA ALA A 58 31.55 55.13 -10.65
C ALA A 58 30.59 55.45 -11.83
N SER A 59 29.35 55.81 -11.45
CA SER A 59 28.65 57.10 -11.67
C SER A 59 28.24 57.63 -13.08
N VAL A 60 26.92 57.53 -13.42
CA VAL A 60 25.90 58.60 -13.73
C VAL A 60 26.16 59.62 -14.90
N PRO A 61 25.17 60.22 -15.64
CA PRO A 61 23.77 59.90 -16.04
C PRO A 61 23.39 60.11 -17.56
N ARG A 62 22.14 59.73 -17.89
CA ARG A 62 21.13 60.16 -18.92
C ARG A 62 21.41 61.41 -19.80
N PRO A 63 20.77 61.52 -21.00
CA PRO A 63 19.39 62.08 -21.06
C PRO A 63 18.44 61.48 -22.12
N GLU A 64 17.14 61.66 -21.86
CA GLU A 64 16.02 61.57 -22.82
C GLU A 64 16.01 62.76 -23.81
N PRO A 65 15.12 62.73 -24.82
CA PRO A 65 14.13 63.82 -24.85
C PRO A 65 12.66 63.41 -25.06
N ARG A 66 11.84 64.39 -24.69
CA ARG A 66 10.39 64.47 -24.48
C ARG A 66 9.49 64.44 -25.73
N ALA A 67 8.23 64.16 -25.41
CA ALA A 67 6.99 64.23 -26.17
C ALA A 67 6.56 65.61 -26.74
N SER A 68 5.58 65.57 -27.65
CA SER A 68 4.59 66.64 -27.89
C SER A 68 3.21 66.03 -28.21
N ALA A 69 2.16 66.69 -27.72
CA ALA A 69 0.77 66.26 -27.65
C ALA A 69 -0.16 66.99 -28.64
N ALA A 70 -1.12 66.24 -29.18
CA ALA A 70 -2.58 66.46 -29.18
C ALA A 70 -3.25 67.62 -29.95
N ALA A 71 -4.21 67.24 -30.81
CA ALA A 71 -5.53 67.89 -31.01
C ALA A 71 -6.49 66.94 -31.78
N ALA A 72 -7.77 66.92 -31.38
CA ALA A 72 -8.92 66.19 -31.95
C ALA A 72 -10.01 67.21 -32.37
N PRO A 73 -11.27 66.84 -32.73
CA PRO A 73 -11.83 65.76 -33.58
C PRO A 73 -12.75 66.31 -34.70
N ALA A 74 -13.23 65.47 -35.63
CA ALA A 74 -14.41 65.79 -36.45
C ALA A 74 -15.18 64.52 -36.90
N SER A 75 -16.47 64.72 -37.11
CA SER A 75 -17.64 63.84 -37.07
C SER A 75 -17.89 62.92 -38.28
N SER A 76 -18.55 61.79 -37.99
CA SER A 76 -19.19 60.85 -38.93
C SER A 76 -20.41 61.44 -39.66
N PRO A 77 -20.79 60.87 -40.82
CA PRO A 77 -22.20 60.67 -41.13
C PRO A 77 -22.53 59.23 -41.59
N LYS A 78 -23.83 58.92 -41.49
CA LYS A 78 -24.49 57.62 -41.61
C LYS A 78 -25.33 57.56 -42.90
N ALA A 79 -25.29 56.39 -43.57
CA ALA A 79 -26.27 55.68 -44.41
C ALA A 79 -27.30 56.38 -45.33
N GLU A 80 -27.46 55.85 -46.57
CA GLU A 80 -28.71 55.41 -47.25
C GLU A 80 -28.43 55.00 -48.73
N PRO A 81 -29.34 54.34 -49.49
CA PRO A 81 -30.29 53.28 -49.16
C PRO A 81 -30.20 52.06 -50.14
N ALA A 82 -30.86 50.95 -49.79
CA ALA A 82 -31.11 49.82 -50.69
C ALA A 82 -32.49 49.94 -51.38
N PRO A 83 -32.68 49.45 -52.62
CA PRO A 83 -34.01 49.21 -53.19
C PRO A 83 -34.42 47.72 -53.11
N ILE A 84 -35.71 47.47 -52.87
CA ILE A 84 -36.40 46.16 -52.84
C ILE A 84 -37.24 45.96 -54.16
N PRO A 85 -37.92 44.82 -54.43
CA PRO A 85 -37.69 43.98 -55.61
C PRO A 85 -38.91 43.85 -56.55
N HIS A 86 -38.79 43.11 -57.67
CA HIS A 86 -39.92 42.50 -58.40
C HIS A 86 -39.51 41.15 -59.04
N PRO A 87 -40.47 40.24 -59.31
CA PRO A 87 -40.32 38.80 -59.09
C PRO A 87 -39.94 38.01 -60.35
N GLU A 88 -39.19 36.93 -60.18
CA GLU A 88 -38.98 35.89 -61.19
C GLU A 88 -39.46 34.53 -60.67
N PRO A 89 -39.94 33.65 -61.57
CA PRO A 89 -40.90 32.59 -61.27
C PRO A 89 -40.25 31.37 -60.59
N GLU A 90 -41.04 30.67 -59.76
CA GLU A 90 -40.69 29.39 -59.16
C GLU A 90 -40.29 28.35 -60.21
N PRO A 91 -39.13 27.69 -60.07
CA PRO A 91 -38.86 26.44 -60.77
C PRO A 91 -39.47 25.26 -60.00
N GLU A 92 -40.15 24.40 -60.75
CA GLU A 92 -40.80 23.16 -60.30
C GLU A 92 -39.88 22.25 -59.46
N PRO A 93 -40.46 21.47 -58.53
CA PRO A 93 -39.69 20.60 -57.63
C PRO A 93 -39.03 19.47 -58.40
N LYS A 94 -37.70 19.35 -58.28
CA LYS A 94 -36.98 18.12 -58.66
C LYS A 94 -37.38 16.98 -57.71
N PRO A 95 -37.55 15.75 -58.23
CA PRO A 95 -37.94 14.61 -57.40
C PRO A 95 -36.87 14.33 -56.34
N GLU A 96 -37.34 14.04 -55.11
CA GLU A 96 -36.52 13.56 -54.00
C GLU A 96 -35.65 12.38 -54.47
N PRO A 97 -34.36 12.34 -54.11
CA PRO A 97 -33.65 11.08 -54.14
C PRO A 97 -34.28 10.18 -53.07
N GLU A 98 -34.78 9.01 -53.50
CA GLU A 98 -35.14 7.92 -52.59
C GLU A 98 -34.06 7.74 -51.51
N PRO A 99 -34.44 7.39 -50.27
CA PRO A 99 -33.48 7.20 -49.21
C PRO A 99 -32.53 6.09 -49.66
N ALA A 100 -31.28 6.46 -49.95
CA ALA A 100 -30.21 5.51 -50.10
C ALA A 100 -30.23 4.68 -48.82
N ALA A 101 -30.66 3.42 -48.93
CA ALA A 101 -30.54 2.46 -47.88
C ALA A 101 -29.07 2.49 -47.47
N SER A 102 -28.82 3.08 -46.30
CA SER A 102 -27.58 2.88 -45.58
C SER A 102 -27.55 1.39 -45.28
N THR A 103 -27.00 0.60 -46.21
CA THR A 103 -26.37 -0.65 -45.87
C THR A 103 -25.18 -0.27 -45.01
N ALA A 104 -25.45 0.06 -43.74
CA ALA A 104 -24.51 -0.16 -42.68
C ALA A 104 -24.17 -1.63 -42.79
N THR A 105 -23.05 -1.94 -43.43
CA THR A 105 -22.39 -3.23 -43.32
C THR A 105 -22.24 -3.46 -41.82
N HIS A 106 -23.15 -4.24 -41.25
CA HIS A 106 -23.08 -4.67 -39.88
C HIS A 106 -21.90 -5.62 -39.83
N VAL A 107 -20.70 -5.05 -39.59
CA VAL A 107 -19.54 -5.85 -39.24
C VAL A 107 -19.99 -6.59 -37.98
N PRO A 108 -20.09 -7.94 -38.01
CA PRO A 108 -20.56 -8.67 -36.85
C PRO A 108 -19.62 -8.33 -35.69
N GLU A 109 -20.20 -7.91 -34.56
CA GLU A 109 -19.41 -7.67 -33.36
C GLU A 109 -18.61 -8.94 -33.04
N PRO A 110 -17.32 -8.81 -32.71
CA PRO A 110 -16.49 -9.96 -32.42
C PRO A 110 -17.10 -10.74 -31.25
N GLU A 111 -17.17 -12.08 -31.35
CA GLU A 111 -17.68 -12.86 -30.23
C GLU A 111 -16.77 -12.69 -29.01
N PRO A 112 -17.33 -12.52 -27.79
CA PRO A 112 -16.54 -12.42 -26.59
C PRO A 112 -15.75 -13.72 -26.34
N ALA A 113 -14.46 -13.58 -26.06
CA ALA A 113 -13.55 -14.70 -25.85
C ALA A 113 -13.93 -15.58 -24.63
N ILE A 114 -14.66 -15.01 -23.66
CA ILE A 114 -15.09 -15.69 -22.44
C ILE A 114 -16.62 -15.59 -22.32
N LYS A 115 -17.28 -16.73 -22.17
CA LYS A 115 -18.73 -16.83 -21.92
C LYS A 115 -18.97 -17.11 -20.44
N PHE A 116 -19.71 -16.22 -19.76
CA PHE A 116 -19.98 -16.31 -18.31
C PHE A 116 -21.31 -17.02 -18.00
N ASP A 117 -21.82 -17.82 -18.93
CA ASP A 117 -23.18 -18.40 -18.92
C ASP A 117 -23.41 -19.45 -17.82
N ASN A 118 -22.35 -19.91 -17.15
CA ASN A 118 -22.38 -20.98 -16.15
C ASN A 118 -22.66 -20.51 -14.71
N ILE A 119 -23.04 -19.25 -14.48
CA ILE A 119 -23.11 -18.67 -13.13
C ILE A 119 -24.54 -18.24 -12.81
N GLN A 120 -25.19 -18.96 -11.91
CA GLN A 120 -26.56 -18.65 -11.48
C GLN A 120 -26.57 -17.41 -10.58
N SER A 121 -27.62 -16.58 -10.69
CA SER A 121 -27.79 -15.38 -9.84
C SER A 121 -27.91 -15.73 -8.35
N GLU A 122 -28.41 -16.92 -8.03
CA GLU A 122 -28.59 -17.41 -6.67
C GLU A 122 -27.27 -17.67 -5.92
N ASP A 123 -26.15 -17.85 -6.65
CA ASP A 123 -24.83 -18.20 -6.09
C ASP A 123 -24.22 -17.10 -5.19
N TYR A 124 -24.64 -15.85 -5.36
CA TYR A 124 -24.07 -14.71 -4.65
C TYR A 124 -25.11 -13.89 -3.88
N GLY A 125 -26.34 -14.41 -3.76
CA GLY A 125 -27.40 -13.82 -2.99
C GLY A 125 -27.70 -12.38 -3.43
N ASP A 126 -28.42 -12.24 -4.54
CA ASP A 126 -29.13 -11.00 -4.88
C ASP A 126 -30.28 -10.77 -3.88
N VAL A 127 -29.92 -10.60 -2.60
CA VAL A 127 -30.83 -10.02 -1.62
C VAL A 127 -30.89 -8.56 -2.00
N VAL A 128 -32.00 -8.18 -2.64
CA VAL A 128 -32.51 -6.81 -2.72
C VAL A 128 -32.04 -6.09 -1.46
N GLU A 129 -31.29 -5.01 -1.60
CA GLU A 129 -30.95 -4.14 -0.47
C GLU A 129 -32.26 -3.90 0.28
N LEU A 130 -32.44 -4.58 1.42
CA LEU A 130 -33.50 -4.23 2.34
C LEU A 130 -33.17 -2.79 2.67
N LYS A 131 -33.99 -1.85 2.13
CA LYS A 131 -33.99 -0.43 2.45
C LYS A 131 -33.44 -0.31 3.85
N ASN A 132 -32.23 0.26 3.97
CA ASN A 132 -31.50 0.41 5.20
C ASN A 132 -32.51 0.53 6.34
N GLN A 133 -32.65 -0.51 7.16
CA GLN A 133 -33.19 -0.27 8.48
C GLN A 133 -32.30 0.84 9.04
N PRO A 134 -32.87 1.91 9.62
CA PRO A 134 -32.06 2.96 10.21
C PRO A 134 -31.04 2.26 11.09
N ASP A 135 -29.75 2.52 10.82
CA ASP A 135 -28.64 1.94 11.58
C ASP A 135 -29.02 2.03 13.06
N ASP A 136 -28.90 0.93 13.81
CA ASP A 136 -29.16 0.92 15.25
C ASP A 136 -28.47 2.14 15.85
N LEU A 137 -29.29 3.03 16.44
CA LEU A 137 -28.84 4.25 17.09
C LEU A 137 -27.67 3.90 18.00
N ASP A 138 -26.55 4.59 17.79
CA ASP A 138 -25.30 4.37 18.51
C ASP A 138 -25.54 4.58 20.01
N THR A 139 -25.91 3.49 20.68
CA THR A 139 -26.33 3.50 22.08
C THR A 139 -25.14 3.88 22.94
N GLU A 140 -23.90 3.70 22.46
CA GLU A 140 -22.65 4.03 23.12
C GLU A 140 -22.36 5.54 23.03
N VAL A 141 -22.57 6.17 21.87
CA VAL A 141 -22.50 7.65 21.73
C VAL A 141 -23.61 8.31 22.54
N ILE A 142 -24.81 7.73 22.56
CA ILE A 142 -25.93 8.20 23.40
C ILE A 142 -25.58 8.01 24.88
N GLU A 143 -25.06 6.86 25.31
CA GLU A 143 -24.64 6.60 26.69
C GLU A 143 -23.50 7.53 27.13
N GLN A 144 -22.50 7.79 26.28
CA GLN A 144 -21.43 8.74 26.57
C GLN A 144 -21.92 10.19 26.61
N LEU A 145 -22.85 10.58 25.72
CA LEU A 145 -23.50 11.89 25.77
C LEU A 145 -24.34 12.02 27.04
N VAL A 146 -25.08 10.97 27.40
CA VAL A 146 -25.91 10.90 28.61
C VAL A 146 -25.03 10.94 29.86
N ASP A 147 -23.93 10.20 29.93
CA ASP A 147 -22.99 10.25 31.05
C ASP A 147 -22.31 11.62 31.16
N ARG A 148 -21.96 12.24 30.03
CA ARG A 148 -21.35 13.58 30.01
C ARG A 148 -22.35 14.68 30.39
N PHE A 149 -23.64 14.49 30.08
CA PHE A 149 -24.73 15.39 30.47
C PHE A 149 -25.21 15.19 31.91
N LEU A 150 -25.20 13.95 32.42
CA LEU A 150 -25.73 13.62 33.75
C LEU A 150 -24.65 13.71 34.86
N ASN A 151 -23.36 13.57 34.53
CA ASN A 151 -22.28 13.55 35.53
C ASN A 151 -21.52 14.89 35.65
N THR A 152 -22.20 16.04 35.56
CA THR A 152 -21.63 17.35 35.94
C THR A 152 -21.65 17.60 37.46
N GLY A 153 -21.85 16.57 38.30
CA GLY A 153 -21.75 16.69 39.74
C GLY A 153 -21.59 15.35 40.46
N SER A 154 -20.51 15.23 41.24
CA SER A 154 -20.24 14.20 42.24
C SER A 154 -19.66 12.85 41.76
N LEU A 155 -18.33 12.81 41.59
CA LEU A 155 -17.57 11.56 41.56
C LEU A 155 -17.41 11.00 42.98
N ALA A 156 -18.24 10.02 43.33
CA ALA A 156 -17.89 9.04 44.36
C ALA A 156 -17.11 7.91 43.68
N ASP A 157 -15.85 7.80 44.08
CA ASP A 157 -14.82 6.91 43.60
C ASP A 157 -15.14 5.44 43.97
N LYS A 158 -15.94 4.76 43.14
CA LYS A 158 -16.15 3.30 43.18
C LYS A 158 -16.54 2.79 41.79
N ASN A 159 -15.58 2.56 40.90
CA ASN A 159 -15.70 1.56 39.83
C ASN A 159 -14.31 1.35 39.22
N ALA A 160 -13.79 0.12 39.28
CA ALA A 160 -12.68 -0.28 38.41
C ALA A 160 -13.11 -0.03 36.95
N PRO A 161 -12.21 0.40 36.05
CA PRO A 161 -12.57 0.67 34.66
C PRO A 161 -13.19 -0.59 34.05
N LYS A 162 -14.47 -0.50 33.66
CA LYS A 162 -15.20 -1.57 32.97
C LYS A 162 -14.45 -1.87 31.67
N ALA A 163 -14.03 -3.12 31.48
CA ALA A 163 -13.28 -3.53 30.29
C ALA A 163 -14.09 -3.20 29.02
N ALA A 164 -13.43 -2.63 28.01
CA ALA A 164 -14.04 -2.32 26.72
C ALA A 164 -14.31 -3.58 25.88
N ASN A 165 -13.68 -4.70 26.23
CA ASN A 165 -13.95 -6.02 25.64
C ASN A 165 -14.14 -7.11 26.71
N PRO A 166 -15.34 -7.21 27.32
CA PRO A 166 -15.63 -8.24 28.32
C PRO A 166 -15.49 -9.68 27.77
N ALA A 167 -15.80 -9.90 26.49
CA ALA A 167 -15.70 -11.20 25.83
C ALA A 167 -14.23 -11.67 25.77
N ALA A 168 -13.31 -10.80 25.36
CA ALA A 168 -11.88 -11.11 25.36
C ALA A 168 -11.34 -11.32 26.78
N GLN A 169 -11.75 -10.52 27.77
CA GLN A 169 -11.32 -10.71 29.17
C GLN A 169 -11.81 -12.05 29.74
N ALA A 170 -13.03 -12.48 29.40
CA ALA A 170 -13.60 -13.76 29.85
C ALA A 170 -12.83 -14.98 29.34
N LEU A 171 -12.03 -14.85 28.27
CA LEU A 171 -11.17 -15.92 27.79
C LEU A 171 -9.97 -16.17 28.70
N ILE A 172 -9.48 -15.18 29.43
CA ILE A 172 -8.31 -15.33 30.30
C ILE A 172 -8.62 -16.36 31.40
N GLY A 173 -7.84 -17.44 31.46
CA GLY A 173 -8.03 -18.50 32.45
C GLY A 173 -9.19 -19.45 32.16
N SER A 174 -9.83 -19.34 30.99
CA SER A 174 -10.96 -20.21 30.58
C SER A 174 -10.58 -21.68 30.34
N SER A 175 -9.29 -21.98 30.23
CA SER A 175 -8.77 -23.33 29.99
C SER A 175 -7.35 -23.52 30.54
N SER A 176 -6.87 -24.77 30.55
CA SER A 176 -5.51 -25.09 31.01
C SER A 176 -4.41 -24.45 30.15
N TYR A 177 -4.72 -23.99 28.94
CA TYR A 177 -3.78 -23.34 28.01
C TYR A 177 -3.35 -21.93 28.46
N TRP A 178 -3.99 -21.39 29.50
CA TRP A 178 -3.61 -20.14 30.14
C TRP A 178 -2.65 -20.31 31.32
N ASN A 179 -2.59 -21.52 31.89
CA ASN A 179 -1.86 -21.78 33.13
C ASN A 179 -0.39 -22.09 32.85
N THR A 180 0.52 -21.42 33.54
CA THR A 180 1.97 -21.69 33.48
C THR A 180 2.53 -22.28 34.78
N ASP A 181 1.68 -22.61 35.74
CA ASP A 181 2.06 -23.20 37.02
C ASP A 181 2.14 -24.72 36.91
N GLY A 182 3.11 -25.32 37.62
CA GLY A 182 3.27 -26.78 37.66
C GLY A 182 3.69 -27.41 36.34
N LEU A 183 4.30 -26.64 35.44
CA LEU A 183 4.88 -27.17 34.21
C LEU A 183 6.06 -28.09 34.53
N LYS A 184 6.17 -29.18 33.77
CA LYS A 184 7.30 -30.10 33.82
C LYS A 184 8.56 -29.44 33.24
N GLU A 185 9.70 -30.08 33.49
CA GLU A 185 10.98 -29.62 32.94
C GLU A 185 10.94 -29.59 31.39
N PRO A 186 11.64 -28.63 30.75
CA PRO A 186 11.72 -28.56 29.30
C PRO A 186 12.19 -29.86 28.65
N GLY A 187 11.52 -30.31 27.59
CA GLY A 187 11.82 -31.56 26.88
C GLY A 187 11.58 -32.85 27.68
N SER A 188 10.85 -32.80 28.81
CA SER A 188 10.58 -33.99 29.62
C SER A 188 9.43 -34.86 29.11
N ILE A 189 8.49 -34.29 28.35
CA ILE A 189 7.34 -35.02 27.79
C ILE A 189 7.70 -35.53 26.39
N LYS A 190 7.82 -36.86 26.26
CA LYS A 190 8.21 -37.54 25.01
C LYS A 190 7.09 -38.33 24.34
N ASP A 191 5.95 -38.46 25.02
CA ASP A 191 4.82 -39.24 24.49
C ASP A 191 4.11 -38.46 23.38
N GLU A 192 4.21 -38.97 22.14
CA GLU A 192 3.66 -38.30 20.96
C GLU A 192 2.12 -38.15 21.04
N ALA A 193 1.41 -39.13 21.63
CA ALA A 193 -0.04 -39.06 21.77
C ALA A 193 -0.46 -37.89 22.69
N THR A 194 0.26 -37.68 23.79
CA THR A 194 0.09 -36.52 24.67
C THR A 194 0.35 -35.21 23.94
N ILE A 195 1.43 -35.13 23.14
CA ILE A 195 1.78 -33.92 22.36
C ILE A 195 0.67 -33.62 21.34
N ARG A 196 0.18 -34.65 20.64
CA ARG A 196 -0.89 -34.54 19.64
C ARG A 196 -2.18 -34.02 20.25
N SER A 197 -2.59 -34.58 21.39
CA SER A 197 -3.77 -34.14 22.14
C SER A 197 -3.64 -32.68 22.58
N TRP A 198 -2.46 -32.27 23.07
CA TRP A 198 -2.20 -30.88 23.44
C TRP A 198 -2.26 -29.93 22.23
N ILE A 199 -1.70 -30.30 21.08
CA ILE A 199 -1.78 -29.48 19.87
C ILE A 199 -3.23 -29.33 19.37
N GLN A 200 -4.04 -30.38 19.44
CA GLN A 200 -5.46 -30.32 19.07
C GLN A 200 -6.25 -29.39 19.99
N GLY A 201 -6.03 -29.46 21.31
CA GLY A 201 -6.65 -28.54 22.26
C GLY A 201 -6.16 -27.10 22.08
N TYR A 202 -4.86 -26.89 21.82
CA TYR A 202 -4.30 -25.59 21.50
C TYR A 202 -5.03 -24.95 20.32
N GLN A 203 -5.24 -25.70 19.23
CA GLN A 203 -5.94 -25.16 18.05
C GLN A 203 -7.36 -24.71 18.38
N THR A 204 -8.08 -25.47 19.21
CA THR A 204 -9.45 -25.14 19.63
C THR A 204 -9.48 -23.86 20.46
N GLU A 205 -8.58 -23.73 21.43
CA GLU A 205 -8.50 -22.57 22.31
C GLU A 205 -7.97 -21.32 21.58
N ALA A 206 -6.95 -21.49 20.75
CA ALA A 206 -6.41 -20.43 19.91
C ALA A 206 -7.46 -19.87 18.95
N GLN A 207 -8.33 -20.73 18.39
CA GLN A 207 -9.41 -20.29 17.52
C GLN A 207 -10.40 -19.37 18.24
N LYS A 208 -10.76 -19.68 19.49
CA LYS A 208 -11.64 -18.81 20.31
C LYS A 208 -11.03 -17.41 20.48
N VAL A 209 -9.75 -17.36 20.87
CA VAL A 209 -9.03 -16.10 21.06
C VAL A 209 -8.94 -15.32 19.74
N LEU A 210 -8.52 -15.97 18.66
CA LEU A 210 -8.37 -15.33 17.35
C LEU A 210 -9.69 -14.81 16.78
N LYS A 211 -10.80 -15.52 17.02
CA LYS A 211 -12.14 -15.08 16.63
C LYS A 211 -12.52 -13.77 17.32
N GLU A 212 -12.26 -13.65 18.63
CA GLU A 212 -12.54 -12.40 19.36
C GLU A 212 -11.68 -11.24 18.88
N VAL A 213 -10.40 -11.47 18.56
CA VAL A 213 -9.55 -10.43 17.98
C VAL A 213 -10.05 -10.03 16.58
N ALA A 214 -10.44 -10.99 15.75
CA ALA A 214 -11.00 -10.71 14.42
C ALA A 214 -12.31 -9.90 14.51
N ALA A 215 -13.19 -10.24 15.46
CA ALA A 215 -14.44 -9.53 15.70
C ALA A 215 -14.21 -8.10 16.20
N ALA A 216 -13.31 -7.90 17.18
CA ALA A 216 -12.96 -6.58 17.68
C ALA A 216 -12.26 -5.72 16.61
N GLY A 217 -11.40 -6.34 15.81
CA GLY A 217 -10.76 -5.70 14.66
C GLY A 217 -11.78 -5.24 13.63
N TRP A 218 -12.69 -6.12 13.25
CA TRP A 218 -13.79 -5.77 12.35
C TRP A 218 -14.62 -4.61 12.89
N LYS A 219 -15.01 -4.63 14.18
CA LYS A 219 -15.75 -3.53 14.82
C LYS A 219 -15.01 -2.21 14.66
N TYR A 220 -13.73 -2.15 15.02
CA TYR A 220 -12.94 -0.93 14.92
C TYR A 220 -12.78 -0.42 13.47
N PHE A 221 -12.49 -1.30 12.52
CA PHE A 221 -12.25 -0.85 11.14
C PHE A 221 -13.53 -0.51 10.37
N SER A 222 -14.66 -1.13 10.71
CA SER A 222 -15.98 -0.83 10.13
C SER A 222 -16.71 0.33 10.83
N HIS A 223 -16.41 0.55 12.12
CA HIS A 223 -16.99 1.56 12.97
C HIS A 223 -15.92 2.08 13.95
N ALA A 224 -15.14 3.04 13.48
CA ALA A 224 -14.00 3.60 14.19
C ALA A 224 -14.47 4.51 15.32
N SER A 225 -14.20 4.10 16.55
CA SER A 225 -14.42 4.90 17.75
C SER A 225 -13.32 4.64 18.78
N PRO A 226 -13.11 5.54 19.76
CA PRO A 226 -12.17 5.31 20.86
C PRO A 226 -12.50 4.02 21.64
N GLY A 227 -13.78 3.73 21.87
CA GLY A 227 -14.25 2.51 22.53
C GLY A 227 -13.94 1.25 21.72
N ALA A 228 -14.21 1.25 20.42
CA ALA A 228 -13.86 0.14 19.53
C ALA A 228 -12.33 -0.08 19.44
N LYS A 229 -11.54 1.01 19.43
CA LYS A 229 -10.09 0.93 19.46
C LYS A 229 -9.58 0.32 20.76
N GLN A 230 -10.14 0.74 21.90
CA GLN A 230 -9.78 0.16 23.19
C GLN A 230 -10.17 -1.32 23.26
N SER A 231 -11.37 -1.68 22.78
CA SER A 231 -11.85 -3.05 22.70
C SER A 231 -10.92 -3.96 21.89
N LEU A 232 -10.40 -3.45 20.77
CA LEU A 232 -9.39 -4.12 19.95
C LEU A 232 -8.05 -4.29 20.68
N ASN A 233 -7.54 -3.20 21.29
CA ASN A 233 -6.29 -3.24 22.04
C ASN A 233 -6.36 -4.27 23.20
N GLU A 234 -7.50 -4.37 23.88
CA GLU A 234 -7.72 -5.36 24.94
C GLU A 234 -7.71 -6.80 24.37
N ALA A 235 -8.34 -7.04 23.23
CA ALA A 235 -8.33 -8.35 22.56
C ALA A 235 -6.91 -8.76 22.12
N GLU A 236 -6.13 -7.83 21.57
CA GLU A 236 -4.72 -8.07 21.19
C GLU A 236 -3.84 -8.38 22.41
N GLN A 237 -4.09 -7.73 23.55
CA GLN A 237 -3.40 -8.03 24.80
C GLN A 237 -3.74 -9.43 25.31
N VAL A 238 -5.01 -9.85 25.25
CA VAL A 238 -5.46 -11.20 25.60
C VAL A 238 -4.75 -12.23 24.74
N LEU A 239 -4.71 -12.02 23.42
CA LEU A 239 -4.01 -12.91 22.50
C LEU A 239 -2.50 -12.95 22.76
N SER A 240 -1.86 -11.82 23.06
CA SER A 240 -0.45 -11.79 23.46
C SER A 240 -0.17 -12.63 24.73
N ARG A 241 -1.06 -12.57 25.73
CA ARG A 241 -0.97 -13.40 26.94
C ARG A 241 -1.14 -14.89 26.62
N PHE A 242 -2.11 -15.24 25.78
CA PHE A 242 -2.36 -16.62 25.34
C PHE A 242 -1.15 -17.22 24.62
N VAL A 243 -0.58 -16.49 23.65
CA VAL A 243 0.61 -16.94 22.90
C VAL A 243 1.79 -17.14 23.84
N ARG A 244 2.00 -16.24 24.81
CA ARG A 244 3.07 -16.40 25.80
C ARG A 244 2.88 -17.64 26.67
N ALA A 245 1.68 -17.84 27.22
CA ALA A 245 1.38 -18.98 28.08
C ALA A 245 1.59 -20.31 27.33
N THR A 246 1.02 -20.41 26.13
CA THR A 246 1.10 -21.63 25.30
C THR A 246 2.50 -21.91 24.79
N SER A 247 3.28 -20.89 24.45
CA SER A 247 4.69 -21.06 24.06
C SER A 247 5.56 -21.56 25.22
N VAL A 248 5.32 -21.08 26.45
CA VAL A 248 5.99 -21.58 27.65
C VAL A 248 5.59 -23.02 27.94
N GLN A 249 4.31 -23.37 27.84
CA GLN A 249 3.84 -24.76 27.99
C GLN A 249 4.48 -25.69 26.97
N ALA A 250 4.61 -25.25 25.71
CA ALA A 250 5.15 -26.03 24.62
C ALA A 250 6.61 -26.48 24.85
N LYS A 251 7.36 -25.79 25.71
CA LYS A 251 8.74 -26.15 26.06
C LYS A 251 8.86 -27.49 26.77
N GLN A 252 7.81 -27.98 27.42
CA GLN A 252 7.80 -29.28 28.10
C GLN A 252 7.96 -30.45 27.13
N PHE A 253 7.59 -30.27 25.86
CA PHE A 253 7.55 -31.32 24.86
C PHE A 253 8.91 -31.49 24.18
N ASP A 254 9.36 -32.74 24.09
CA ASP A 254 10.58 -33.12 23.38
C ASP A 254 10.32 -33.18 21.87
N MET A 255 10.77 -32.15 21.15
CA MET A 255 10.62 -32.05 19.70
C MET A 255 11.32 -33.20 18.94
N GLU A 256 12.38 -33.79 19.50
CA GLU A 256 13.12 -34.87 18.83
C GLU A 256 12.45 -36.24 19.00
N SER A 257 11.55 -36.37 19.98
CA SER A 257 10.75 -37.60 20.18
C SER A 257 9.61 -37.77 19.19
N ILE A 258 9.24 -36.72 18.44
CA ILE A 258 8.09 -36.72 17.53
C ILE A 258 8.49 -37.31 16.17
N ALA A 259 7.84 -38.41 15.77
CA ALA A 259 8.04 -39.04 14.48
C ALA A 259 7.19 -38.37 13.38
N ASP A 260 5.97 -37.95 13.72
CA ASP A 260 5.09 -37.24 12.78
C ASP A 260 5.64 -35.85 12.43
N ALA A 261 6.07 -35.69 11.17
CA ALA A 261 6.62 -34.43 10.67
C ALA A 261 5.64 -33.25 10.72
N ASP A 262 4.34 -33.51 10.57
CA ASP A 262 3.30 -32.49 10.63
C ASP A 262 3.13 -31.99 12.07
N LEU A 263 3.00 -32.92 13.02
CA LEU A 263 2.93 -32.60 14.45
C LEU A 263 4.19 -31.87 14.93
N LYS A 264 5.38 -32.33 14.52
CA LYS A 264 6.66 -31.67 14.82
C LYS A 264 6.68 -30.24 14.29
N ARG A 265 6.16 -30.01 13.08
CA ARG A 265 6.06 -28.67 12.50
C ARG A 265 5.05 -27.78 13.23
N GLN A 266 3.88 -28.32 13.61
CA GLN A 266 2.89 -27.57 14.39
C GLN A 266 3.45 -27.14 15.75
N LEU A 267 4.11 -28.05 16.47
CA LEU A 267 4.75 -27.73 17.74
C LEU A 267 5.85 -26.67 17.56
N ALA A 268 6.66 -26.77 16.50
CA ALA A 268 7.70 -25.78 16.21
C ALA A 268 7.14 -24.36 16.00
N TYR A 269 5.93 -24.24 15.43
CA TYR A 269 5.25 -22.94 15.31
C TYR A 269 4.83 -22.37 16.66
N VAL A 270 4.28 -23.20 17.55
CA VAL A 270 3.82 -22.74 18.88
C VAL A 270 4.98 -22.40 19.81
N SER A 271 6.09 -23.14 19.71
CA SER A 271 7.30 -22.92 20.51
C SER A 271 8.13 -21.71 20.09
N PHE A 272 7.79 -21.01 18.99
CA PHE A 272 8.51 -19.82 18.55
C PHE A 272 7.99 -18.57 19.25
N GLU A 273 8.82 -17.99 20.13
CA GLU A 273 8.45 -16.85 20.99
C GLU A 273 8.65 -15.48 20.31
N GLY A 274 9.46 -15.41 19.25
CA GLY A 274 9.80 -14.15 18.59
C GLY A 274 10.33 -13.11 19.59
N MET A 275 9.83 -11.88 19.53
CA MET A 275 10.28 -10.83 20.46
C MET A 275 9.83 -11.05 21.92
N SER A 276 8.84 -11.91 22.17
CA SER A 276 8.42 -12.27 23.53
C SER A 276 9.44 -13.13 24.28
N ALA A 277 10.47 -13.64 23.59
CA ALA A 277 11.62 -14.30 24.22
C ALA A 277 12.50 -13.33 25.04
N LEU A 278 12.32 -12.02 24.86
CA LEU A 278 12.99 -11.00 25.66
C LEU A 278 12.53 -11.04 27.13
N SER A 279 13.38 -10.53 28.03
CA SER A 279 12.95 -10.27 29.40
C SER A 279 11.79 -9.25 29.41
N THR A 280 10.95 -9.27 30.44
CA THR A 280 9.82 -8.32 30.55
C THR A 280 10.26 -6.86 30.39
N ALA A 281 11.41 -6.49 30.96
CA ALA A 281 11.98 -5.15 30.85
C ALA A 281 12.46 -4.83 29.43
N ASP A 282 13.18 -5.76 28.78
CA ASP A 282 13.66 -5.58 27.41
C ASP A 282 12.50 -5.53 26.41
N TYR A 283 11.47 -6.35 26.60
CA TYR A 283 10.28 -6.37 25.76
C TYR A 283 9.50 -5.05 25.86
N ALA A 284 9.34 -4.52 27.08
CA ALA A 284 8.77 -3.19 27.28
C ALA A 284 9.61 -2.10 26.59
N ALA A 285 10.93 -2.15 26.71
CA ALA A 285 11.85 -1.22 26.06
C ALA A 285 11.81 -1.33 24.52
N PHE A 286 11.61 -2.54 23.98
CA PHE A 286 11.46 -2.80 22.55
C PHE A 286 10.17 -2.17 22.02
N ASN A 287 9.04 -2.42 22.69
CA ASN A 287 7.75 -1.83 22.33
C ASN A 287 7.77 -0.31 22.44
N GLN A 288 8.41 0.24 23.48
CA GLN A 288 8.58 1.68 23.64
C GLN A 288 9.37 2.27 22.47
N ALA A 289 10.51 1.68 22.11
CA ALA A 289 11.33 2.16 21.00
C ALA A 289 10.56 2.12 19.66
N GLN A 290 9.82 1.04 19.40
CA GLN A 290 9.00 0.90 18.20
C GLN A 290 7.87 1.95 18.15
N ASN A 291 7.18 2.17 19.27
CA ASN A 291 6.10 3.17 19.37
C ASN A 291 6.62 4.59 19.19
N THR A 292 7.76 4.92 19.80
CA THR A 292 8.42 6.22 19.61
C THR A 292 8.74 6.46 18.13
N LEU A 293 9.39 5.51 17.46
CA LEU A 293 9.74 5.64 16.04
C LEU A 293 8.51 5.80 15.14
N ASN A 294 7.45 5.02 15.37
CA ASN A 294 6.21 5.12 14.60
C ASN A 294 5.55 6.48 14.77
N ARG A 295 5.48 6.95 16.03
CA ARG A 295 4.90 8.25 16.37
C ARG A 295 5.66 9.39 15.72
N GLU A 296 6.99 9.44 15.87
CA GLU A 296 7.82 10.49 15.29
C GLU A 296 7.76 10.47 13.74
N ALA A 297 7.71 9.29 13.13
CA ALA A 297 7.54 9.17 11.67
C ALA A 297 6.24 9.82 11.16
N SER A 298 5.17 9.84 11.97
CA SER A 298 3.88 10.47 11.65
C SER A 298 3.73 11.91 12.12
N GLU A 299 4.31 12.27 13.27
CA GLU A 299 4.04 13.52 13.97
C GLU A 299 5.04 14.63 13.64
N VAL A 300 6.22 14.29 13.09
CA VAL A 300 7.22 15.30 12.70
C VAL A 300 6.60 16.30 11.72
N SER A 301 6.57 17.56 12.16
CA SER A 301 6.18 18.69 11.32
C SER A 301 7.40 19.32 10.65
N VAL A 302 7.23 19.86 9.45
CA VAL A 302 8.26 20.50 8.62
C VAL A 302 7.74 21.88 8.22
N CYS A 303 8.61 22.88 8.29
CA CYS A 303 8.29 24.22 7.81
C CYS A 303 8.48 24.23 6.29
N ASP A 304 7.64 24.98 5.60
CA ASP A 304 7.79 25.12 4.16
C ASP A 304 8.97 26.04 3.80
N PHE A 305 9.39 25.99 2.55
CA PHE A 305 10.47 26.81 2.02
C PHE A 305 10.14 28.29 2.22
N GLU A 306 11.06 29.04 2.86
CA GLU A 306 10.90 30.46 3.18
C GLU A 306 9.71 30.80 4.11
N VAL A 307 9.09 29.80 4.74
CA VAL A 307 8.00 30.00 5.70
C VAL A 307 8.53 29.83 7.14
N PRO A 308 8.44 30.86 8.00
CA PRO A 308 8.87 30.75 9.39
C PRO A 308 7.91 29.88 10.21
N PRO A 309 8.32 29.40 11.40
CA PRO A 309 7.43 28.68 12.31
C PRO A 309 6.15 29.47 12.63
N PRO A 310 5.01 28.80 12.90
CA PRO A 310 4.88 27.38 13.21
C PRO A 310 4.87 26.45 11.98
N CYS A 311 5.62 25.34 12.06
CA CYS A 311 5.68 24.33 11.01
C CYS A 311 4.41 23.46 11.02
N ALA A 312 3.73 23.34 9.88
CA ALA A 312 2.46 22.62 9.76
C ALA A 312 2.53 21.33 8.91
N LEU A 313 3.48 21.22 7.98
CA LEU A 313 3.53 20.10 7.02
C LEU A 313 3.98 18.80 7.70
N LYS A 314 3.19 17.74 7.60
CA LYS A 314 3.53 16.40 8.07
C LYS A 314 3.87 15.48 6.91
N LYS A 315 4.29 14.24 7.22
CA LYS A 315 4.60 13.23 6.21
C LYS A 315 3.54 13.09 5.12
N ILE A 316 2.26 13.09 5.49
CA ILE A 316 1.14 12.99 4.54
C ILE A 316 1.09 14.17 3.57
N ASP A 317 1.30 15.38 4.06
CA ASP A 317 1.32 16.58 3.24
C ASP A 317 2.51 16.54 2.28
N LEU A 318 3.68 16.08 2.77
CA LEU A 318 4.86 15.90 1.94
C LEU A 318 4.66 14.85 0.85
N GLU A 319 3.99 13.73 1.13
CA GLU A 319 3.68 12.71 0.11
C GLU A 319 2.81 13.25 -1.02
N SER A 320 1.88 14.17 -0.71
CA SER A 320 1.07 14.87 -1.71
C SER A 320 1.90 15.91 -2.48
N ILE A 321 2.65 16.77 -1.77
CA ILE A 321 3.49 17.82 -2.37
C ILE A 321 4.51 17.22 -3.34
N PHE A 322 5.18 16.14 -2.96
CA PHE A 322 6.22 15.54 -3.81
C PHE A 322 5.67 15.07 -5.15
N ARG A 323 4.41 14.61 -5.21
CA ARG A 323 3.80 14.12 -6.46
C ARG A 323 3.50 15.21 -7.49
N SER A 324 3.37 16.47 -7.08
CA SER A 324 2.91 17.56 -7.95
C SER A 324 3.86 18.76 -8.04
N GLU A 325 4.87 18.83 -7.18
CA GLU A 325 5.80 19.96 -7.12
C GLU A 325 6.83 19.97 -8.26
N ASN A 326 6.99 21.14 -8.89
CA ASN A 326 7.91 21.37 -10.01
C ASN A 326 9.19 22.12 -9.60
N SER A 327 9.27 22.63 -8.37
CA SER A 327 10.47 23.29 -7.82
C SER A 327 11.39 22.29 -7.13
N GLY A 328 12.47 21.90 -7.83
CA GLY A 328 13.53 21.06 -7.24
C GLY A 328 14.15 21.65 -5.97
N LYS A 329 14.20 22.99 -5.84
CA LYS A 329 14.69 23.67 -4.63
C LYS A 329 13.77 23.46 -3.43
N ARG A 330 12.45 23.62 -3.61
CA ARG A 330 11.45 23.39 -2.54
C ARG A 330 11.46 21.92 -2.13
N LEU A 331 11.47 20.99 -3.10
CA LEU A 331 11.59 19.56 -2.85
C LEU A 331 12.83 19.21 -2.02
N SER A 332 14.00 19.72 -2.43
CA SER A 332 15.26 19.52 -1.70
C SER A 332 15.17 20.04 -0.26
N HIS A 333 14.66 21.25 -0.05
CA HIS A 333 14.49 21.83 1.29
C HIS A 333 13.58 20.97 2.18
N LEU A 334 12.39 20.62 1.69
CA LEU A 334 11.42 19.81 2.44
C LEU A 334 12.01 18.45 2.78
N TRP A 335 12.67 17.80 1.81
CA TRP A 335 13.29 16.48 1.98
C TRP A 335 14.40 16.49 3.03
N ILE A 336 15.35 17.43 2.93
CA ILE A 336 16.46 17.56 3.88
C ILE A 336 15.94 17.89 5.27
N THR A 337 14.98 18.80 5.38
CA THR A 337 14.41 19.22 6.68
C THR A 337 13.68 18.06 7.35
N TYR A 338 12.87 17.31 6.59
CA TYR A 338 12.18 16.12 7.08
C TYR A 338 13.17 15.07 7.62
N LEU A 339 14.17 14.69 6.81
CA LEU A 339 15.17 13.70 7.22
C LEU A 339 16.03 14.17 8.40
N THR A 340 16.35 15.46 8.47
CA THR A 340 17.12 16.04 9.59
C THR A 340 16.34 15.96 10.90
N LYS A 341 15.02 16.18 10.87
CA LYS A 341 14.17 16.04 12.06
C LYS A 341 14.09 14.58 12.50
N LEU A 342 13.88 13.64 11.57
CA LEU A 342 13.88 12.20 11.87
C LEU A 342 15.23 11.67 12.37
N ALA A 343 16.34 12.26 11.93
CA ALA A 343 17.68 11.85 12.34
C ALA A 343 17.92 11.97 13.86
N ARG A 344 17.08 12.70 14.59
CA ARG A 344 17.10 12.77 16.07
C ARG A 344 16.80 11.42 16.71
N GLU A 345 16.05 10.56 16.03
CA GLU A 345 15.65 9.23 16.51
C GLU A 345 16.68 8.12 16.23
N LYS A 346 17.85 8.45 15.66
CA LYS A 346 18.95 7.48 15.45
C LYS A 346 19.29 6.66 16.70
N PRO A 347 19.37 7.21 17.93
CA PRO A 347 19.64 6.42 19.13
C PRO A 347 18.52 5.43 19.46
N VAL A 348 17.25 5.82 19.25
CA VAL A 348 16.09 4.96 19.47
C VAL A 348 16.09 3.81 18.46
N TYR A 349 16.43 4.10 17.19
CA TYR A 349 16.61 3.08 16.17
C TYR A 349 17.72 2.09 16.51
N GLN A 350 18.89 2.56 16.97
CA GLN A 350 19.98 1.68 17.39
C GLN A 350 19.58 0.80 18.58
N LYS A 351 18.83 1.34 19.54
CA LYS A 351 18.26 0.57 20.66
C LYS A 351 17.32 -0.53 20.14
N LEU A 352 16.47 -0.22 19.17
CA LEU A 352 15.57 -1.19 18.52
C LEU A 352 16.37 -2.33 17.85
N ILE A 353 17.42 -2.01 17.09
CA ILE A 353 18.30 -3.01 16.45
C ILE A 353 18.94 -3.92 17.50
N ASN A 354 19.49 -3.35 18.57
CA ASN A 354 20.13 -4.11 19.65
C ASN A 354 19.15 -5.06 20.36
N LEU A 355 17.94 -4.58 20.67
CA LEU A 355 16.89 -5.40 21.29
C LEU A 355 16.39 -6.49 20.34
N THR A 356 16.27 -6.19 19.05
CA THR A 356 15.93 -7.18 18.02
C THR A 356 16.97 -8.30 17.95
N ASN A 357 18.25 -7.95 17.95
CA ASN A 357 19.34 -8.94 18.01
C ASN A 357 19.32 -9.77 19.31
N LYS A 358 19.00 -9.16 20.44
CA LYS A 358 18.85 -9.88 21.72
C LYS A 358 17.70 -10.90 21.65
N GLY A 359 16.55 -10.49 21.08
CA GLY A 359 15.41 -11.38 20.84
C GLY A 359 15.76 -12.51 19.87
N ALA A 360 16.46 -12.21 18.78
CA ALA A 360 16.90 -13.21 17.81
C ALA A 360 17.78 -14.30 18.44
N LYS A 361 18.77 -13.89 19.25
CA LYS A 361 19.65 -14.81 19.98
C LYS A 361 18.89 -15.67 20.99
N ALA A 362 17.89 -15.11 21.67
CA ALA A 362 17.03 -15.89 22.56
C ALA A 362 16.22 -16.96 21.81
N ASN A 363 15.86 -16.70 20.54
CA ASN A 363 15.25 -17.68 19.65
C ASN A 363 16.27 -18.58 18.92
N GLY A 364 17.55 -18.45 19.22
CA GLY A 364 18.63 -19.27 18.65
C GLY A 364 19.04 -18.91 17.22
N PHE A 365 18.74 -17.70 16.76
CA PHE A 365 19.30 -17.13 15.54
C PHE A 365 20.58 -16.34 15.85
N THR A 366 21.45 -16.15 14.86
CA THR A 366 22.68 -15.35 15.00
C THR A 366 22.40 -13.88 15.29
N ASP A 367 21.38 -13.34 14.61
CA ASP A 367 21.01 -11.93 14.60
C ASP A 367 19.57 -11.74 14.09
N GLY A 368 19.07 -10.50 14.18
CA GLY A 368 17.73 -10.13 13.73
C GLY A 368 17.48 -10.37 12.24
N GLY A 369 18.51 -10.24 11.39
CA GLY A 369 18.42 -10.50 9.96
C GLY A 369 18.21 -11.98 9.67
N ALA A 370 18.96 -12.87 10.33
CA ALA A 370 18.75 -14.31 10.23
C ALA A 370 17.34 -14.71 10.68
N MET A 371 16.86 -14.15 11.80
CA MET A 371 15.49 -14.39 12.26
C MET A 371 14.45 -13.88 11.25
N TRP A 372 14.67 -12.75 10.58
CA TRP A 372 13.75 -12.27 9.54
C TRP A 372 13.76 -13.14 8.29
N ARG A 373 14.93 -13.60 7.85
CA ARG A 373 15.08 -14.43 6.63
C ARG A 373 14.56 -15.85 6.81
N SER A 374 14.50 -16.36 8.06
CA SER A 374 13.88 -17.65 8.43
C SER A 374 12.48 -17.88 7.85
N ALA A 375 11.79 -16.76 7.60
CA ALA A 375 10.49 -16.72 6.96
C ALA A 375 10.45 -17.32 5.54
N PHE A 376 11.55 -17.19 4.82
CA PHE A 376 11.69 -17.46 3.40
C PHE A 376 12.67 -18.61 3.15
N ASP A 377 13.81 -18.62 3.83
CA ASP A 377 14.84 -19.66 3.70
C ASP A 377 14.55 -20.91 4.54
N LEU A 378 13.43 -20.93 5.25
CA LEU A 378 12.94 -22.03 6.09
C LEU A 378 13.92 -22.47 7.18
N SER A 379 14.90 -21.62 7.53
CA SER A 379 15.76 -21.84 8.68
C SER A 379 14.97 -21.82 9.98
N THR A 380 15.47 -22.54 10.98
CA THR A 380 14.96 -22.51 12.34
C THR A 380 16.14 -22.48 13.30
N LYS A 381 15.87 -22.40 14.61
CA LYS A 381 16.90 -22.53 15.65
C LYS A 381 17.85 -23.73 15.46
N ASN A 382 17.34 -24.83 14.92
CA ASN A 382 18.09 -26.09 14.79
C ASN A 382 18.38 -26.47 13.33
N LYS A 383 17.94 -25.68 12.35
CA LYS A 383 18.07 -26.00 10.93
C LYS A 383 18.69 -24.82 10.18
N PRO A 384 19.79 -25.03 9.44
CA PRO A 384 20.35 -24.00 8.58
C PRO A 384 19.37 -23.62 7.46
N PRO A 385 19.56 -22.46 6.82
CA PRO A 385 18.76 -22.06 5.66
C PRO A 385 18.87 -23.09 4.54
N VAL A 386 17.75 -23.36 3.86
CA VAL A 386 17.69 -24.31 2.74
C VAL A 386 18.27 -23.75 1.44
N PHE A 387 18.39 -22.42 1.33
CA PHE A 387 19.06 -21.69 0.26
C PHE A 387 19.52 -20.32 0.77
N ASP A 388 20.48 -19.70 0.08
CA ASP A 388 20.90 -18.32 0.38
C ASP A 388 19.95 -17.32 -0.30
N LEU A 389 19.07 -16.69 0.49
CA LEU A 389 18.12 -15.71 -0.01
C LEU A 389 18.80 -14.48 -0.63
N GLN A 390 19.92 -14.01 -0.06
CA GLN A 390 20.58 -12.80 -0.56
C GLN A 390 21.27 -13.07 -1.89
N GLU A 391 21.90 -14.24 -2.04
CA GLU A 391 22.50 -14.68 -3.30
C GLU A 391 21.45 -14.81 -4.42
N GLN A 392 20.28 -15.37 -4.11
CA GLN A 392 19.19 -15.50 -5.08
C GLN A 392 18.68 -14.13 -5.53
N ILE A 393 18.48 -13.18 -4.59
CA ILE A 393 18.06 -11.81 -4.90
C ILE A 393 19.08 -11.11 -5.79
N GLU A 394 20.36 -11.18 -5.45
CA GLU A 394 21.46 -10.58 -6.23
C GLU A 394 21.52 -11.17 -7.65
N THR A 395 21.40 -12.50 -7.76
CA THR A 395 21.41 -13.21 -9.06
C THR A 395 20.23 -12.79 -9.94
N ILE A 396 19.03 -12.63 -9.36
CA ILE A 396 17.85 -12.16 -10.09
C ILE A 396 18.05 -10.69 -10.49
N TYR A 397 18.54 -9.85 -9.57
CA TYR A 397 18.77 -8.44 -9.83
C TYR A 397 19.74 -8.22 -10.99
N GLN A 398 20.86 -8.94 -11.03
CA GLN A 398 21.84 -8.85 -12.12
C GLN A 398 21.23 -9.14 -13.50
N LYS A 399 20.20 -9.99 -13.59
CA LYS A 399 19.51 -10.29 -14.86
C LYS A 399 18.62 -9.14 -15.33
N ILE A 400 18.05 -8.37 -14.40
CA ILE A 400 17.14 -7.26 -14.70
C ILE A 400 17.82 -5.89 -14.66
N GLU A 401 19.01 -5.80 -14.09
CA GLU A 401 19.83 -4.59 -13.98
C GLU A 401 20.00 -3.85 -15.32
N PRO A 402 20.21 -4.51 -16.48
CA PRO A 402 20.34 -3.81 -17.76
C PRO A 402 19.10 -2.96 -18.11
N LEU A 403 17.90 -3.47 -17.83
CA LEU A 403 16.65 -2.73 -18.04
C LEU A 403 16.55 -1.54 -17.09
N TYR A 404 16.91 -1.74 -15.82
CA TYR A 404 16.94 -0.66 -14.83
C TYR A 404 17.88 0.47 -15.25
N LYS A 405 19.08 0.14 -15.76
CA LYS A 405 20.05 1.15 -16.23
C LYS A 405 19.54 1.96 -17.41
N GLN A 406 18.83 1.33 -18.35
CA GLN A 406 18.21 2.03 -19.48
C GLN A 406 17.11 2.97 -18.99
N LEU A 407 16.21 2.48 -18.11
CA LEU A 407 15.13 3.27 -17.55
C LEU A 407 15.64 4.43 -16.68
N HIS A 408 16.64 4.19 -15.84
CA HIS A 408 17.31 5.22 -15.04
C HIS A 408 17.95 6.29 -15.95
N SER A 409 18.62 5.89 -17.04
CA SER A 409 19.22 6.85 -17.99
C SER A 409 18.17 7.66 -18.74
N TYR A 410 17.07 7.02 -19.15
CA TYR A 410 15.92 7.71 -19.72
C TYR A 410 15.34 8.74 -18.75
N MET A 411 15.05 8.32 -17.51
CA MET A 411 14.50 9.19 -16.48
C MET A 411 15.46 10.32 -16.07
N ARG A 412 16.77 10.08 -16.07
CA ARG A 412 17.77 11.13 -15.83
C ARG A 412 17.63 12.27 -16.82
N ARG A 413 17.47 11.95 -18.11
CA ARG A 413 17.25 12.94 -19.17
C ARG A 413 15.89 13.63 -19.00
N GLN A 414 14.85 12.89 -18.66
CA GLN A 414 13.52 13.47 -18.46
C GLN A 414 13.46 14.43 -17.26
N ILE A 415 14.05 14.05 -16.13
CA ILE A 415 14.15 14.89 -14.92
C ILE A 415 14.95 16.17 -15.20
N ALA A 416 16.00 16.09 -16.02
CA ALA A 416 16.74 17.26 -16.48
C ALA A 416 15.82 18.28 -17.18
N GLY A 417 14.91 17.80 -18.03
CA GLY A 417 13.89 18.64 -18.68
C GLY A 417 12.81 19.14 -17.72
N ILE A 418 12.28 18.29 -16.84
CA ILE A 418 11.20 18.64 -15.90
C ILE A 418 11.63 19.75 -14.93
N TYR A 419 12.85 19.65 -14.41
CA TYR A 419 13.35 20.54 -13.36
C TYR A 419 14.39 21.55 -13.85
N ASN A 420 14.52 21.75 -15.17
CA ASN A 420 15.45 22.70 -15.79
C ASN A 420 16.91 22.54 -15.31
N ASN A 421 17.48 21.34 -15.46
CA ASN A 421 18.83 20.98 -15.02
C ASN A 421 19.10 21.34 -13.54
N PRO A 422 18.40 20.67 -12.60
CA PRO A 422 18.50 21.00 -11.19
C PRO A 422 19.90 20.73 -10.63
N ALA A 423 20.26 21.46 -9.57
CA ALA A 423 21.53 21.30 -8.90
C ALA A 423 21.77 19.85 -8.44
N GLY A 424 22.98 19.34 -8.69
CA GLY A 424 23.37 17.97 -8.34
C GLY A 424 22.98 16.90 -9.36
N LEU A 425 22.27 17.25 -10.44
CA LEU A 425 22.05 16.37 -11.59
C LEU A 425 23.19 16.55 -12.60
N SER A 426 23.79 15.46 -13.06
CA SER A 426 24.78 15.48 -14.14
C SER A 426 24.50 14.39 -15.17
N LYS A 427 25.04 14.53 -16.38
CA LYS A 427 24.80 13.61 -17.51
C LYS A 427 25.14 12.15 -17.18
N ASN A 428 26.16 11.93 -16.37
CA ASN A 428 26.68 10.60 -16.01
C ASN A 428 26.54 10.28 -14.51
N GLY A 429 25.95 11.18 -13.73
CA GLY A 429 25.82 11.02 -12.29
C GLY A 429 24.53 10.33 -11.85
N PRO A 430 24.39 10.13 -10.53
CA PRO A 430 23.14 9.69 -9.91
C PRO A 430 22.07 10.80 -10.01
N ILE A 431 20.80 10.40 -9.93
CA ILE A 431 19.67 11.33 -9.86
C ILE A 431 19.43 11.72 -8.39
N PRO A 432 19.26 13.02 -8.05
CA PRO A 432 18.87 13.45 -6.71
C PRO A 432 17.55 12.83 -6.26
N ALA A 433 17.55 12.14 -5.11
CA ALA A 433 16.44 11.30 -4.67
C ALA A 433 15.09 12.03 -4.48
N HIS A 434 15.13 13.33 -4.15
CA HIS A 434 13.94 14.14 -3.91
C HIS A 434 13.18 14.51 -5.19
N LEU A 435 13.72 14.19 -6.37
CA LEU A 435 13.14 14.56 -7.68
C LEU A 435 12.25 13.47 -8.28
N PHE A 436 12.05 12.34 -7.62
CA PHE A 436 11.25 11.23 -8.17
C PHE A 436 9.76 11.30 -7.84
N GLY A 437 9.33 12.32 -7.11
CA GLY A 437 7.94 12.47 -6.69
C GLY A 437 7.50 11.57 -5.54
N SER A 438 8.47 10.96 -4.84
CA SER A 438 8.28 10.17 -3.62
C SER A 438 9.35 10.51 -2.58
N LEU A 439 9.01 10.39 -1.29
CA LEU A 439 9.94 10.71 -0.19
C LEU A 439 11.15 9.77 -0.12
N ASP A 440 10.96 8.50 -0.46
CA ASP A 440 12.02 7.48 -0.49
C ASP A 440 12.80 7.47 -1.82
N GLY A 441 12.19 8.01 -2.88
CA GLY A 441 12.72 8.04 -4.24
C GLY A 441 12.59 6.71 -4.98
N GLY A 442 11.67 5.85 -4.56
CA GLY A 442 11.46 4.52 -5.15
C GLY A 442 10.30 4.44 -6.14
N ASP A 443 9.25 5.24 -5.95
CA ASP A 443 8.11 5.36 -6.86
C ASP A 443 8.34 6.58 -7.76
N TRP A 444 8.39 6.36 -9.08
CA TRP A 444 8.67 7.38 -10.09
C TRP A 444 7.42 7.76 -10.89
N SER A 445 6.26 7.18 -10.56
CA SER A 445 5.01 7.30 -11.31
C SER A 445 4.43 8.71 -11.37
N ALA A 446 4.82 9.59 -10.43
CA ALA A 446 4.46 11.01 -10.45
C ALA A 446 4.85 11.70 -11.76
N HIS A 447 5.87 11.19 -12.45
CA HIS A 447 6.38 11.73 -13.71
C HIS A 447 5.81 11.05 -14.96
N TYR A 448 4.89 10.10 -14.82
CA TYR A 448 4.39 9.28 -15.93
C TYR A 448 3.87 10.15 -17.09
N GLU A 449 2.95 11.09 -16.82
CA GLU A 449 2.31 11.89 -17.86
C GLU A 449 3.32 12.75 -18.65
N GLN A 450 4.33 13.32 -17.97
CA GLN A 450 5.32 14.19 -18.61
C GLN A 450 6.41 13.42 -19.36
N THR A 451 6.53 12.11 -19.13
CA THR A 451 7.67 11.30 -19.58
C THR A 451 7.28 10.06 -20.38
N LYS A 452 5.98 9.82 -20.57
CA LYS A 452 5.47 8.70 -21.36
C LYS A 452 6.11 8.69 -22.77
N PRO A 453 6.52 7.53 -23.30
CA PRO A 453 7.19 7.47 -24.59
C PRO A 453 6.34 7.91 -25.79
N TYR A 454 5.02 7.72 -25.73
CA TYR A 454 4.10 8.05 -26.82
C TYR A 454 2.96 8.95 -26.36
N ASP A 455 2.52 9.85 -27.24
CA ASP A 455 1.44 10.79 -26.92
C ASP A 455 0.04 10.15 -26.90
N ASP A 456 -0.12 8.98 -27.53
CA ASP A 456 -1.36 8.20 -27.50
C ASP A 456 -1.87 8.04 -26.06
N GLN A 457 -3.16 8.35 -25.86
CA GLN A 457 -3.86 8.18 -24.60
C GLN A 457 -4.82 7.01 -24.70
N SER A 458 -4.87 6.19 -23.66
CA SER A 458 -5.84 5.11 -23.55
C SER A 458 -7.17 5.67 -23.05
N THR A 459 -8.29 5.34 -23.72
CA THR A 459 -9.65 5.67 -23.26
C THR A 459 -10.29 4.54 -22.44
N LEU A 460 -9.53 3.48 -22.17
CA LEU A 460 -10.03 2.24 -21.56
C LEU A 460 -10.69 2.49 -20.20
N ALA A 461 -10.10 3.38 -19.38
CA ALA A 461 -10.61 3.67 -18.05
C ALA A 461 -11.88 4.51 -18.09
N GLU A 462 -11.95 5.48 -19.01
CA GLU A 462 -13.10 6.33 -19.25
C GLU A 462 -14.28 5.51 -19.79
N ASP A 463 -14.06 4.64 -20.77
CA ASP A 463 -15.10 3.77 -21.33
C ASP A 463 -15.63 2.76 -20.32
N MET A 464 -14.76 2.26 -19.44
CA MET A 464 -15.14 1.40 -18.32
C MET A 464 -16.00 2.15 -17.30
N LEU A 465 -15.60 3.36 -16.92
CA LEU A 465 -16.38 4.19 -16.01
C LEU A 465 -17.74 4.55 -16.60
N PHE A 466 -17.78 4.92 -17.88
CA PHE A 466 -19.01 5.17 -18.63
C PHE A 466 -19.92 3.93 -18.63
N SER A 467 -19.37 2.73 -18.84
CA SER A 467 -20.11 1.48 -18.79
C SER A 467 -20.68 1.18 -17.41
N PHE A 468 -19.93 1.46 -16.34
CA PHE A 468 -20.46 1.33 -14.97
C PHE A 468 -21.65 2.25 -14.72
N HIS A 469 -21.58 3.51 -15.15
CA HIS A 469 -22.68 4.46 -14.97
C HIS A 469 -23.90 4.09 -15.82
N THR A 470 -23.71 3.81 -17.11
CA THR A 470 -24.83 3.50 -18.03
C THR A 470 -25.55 2.21 -17.68
N GLN A 471 -24.86 1.25 -17.07
CA GLN A 471 -25.45 0.00 -16.61
C GLN A 471 -25.89 0.02 -15.13
N ASN A 472 -25.84 1.19 -14.47
CA ASN A 472 -26.23 1.38 -13.06
C ASN A 472 -25.49 0.45 -12.08
N TYR A 473 -24.16 0.35 -12.20
CA TYR A 473 -23.37 -0.52 -11.33
C TYR A 473 -23.25 0.04 -9.92
N THR A 474 -23.34 -0.85 -8.94
CA THR A 474 -22.86 -0.60 -7.57
C THR A 474 -21.46 -1.18 -7.38
N THR A 475 -20.75 -0.72 -6.34
CA THR A 475 -19.45 -1.30 -5.97
C THR A 475 -19.56 -2.78 -5.63
N LYS A 476 -20.68 -3.22 -5.03
CA LYS A 476 -20.96 -4.64 -4.80
C LYS A 476 -21.09 -5.40 -6.12
N GLN A 477 -21.77 -4.84 -7.14
CA GLN A 477 -21.86 -5.46 -8.47
C GLN A 477 -20.50 -5.56 -9.17
N MET A 478 -19.60 -4.60 -8.93
CA MET A 478 -18.19 -4.72 -9.36
C MET A 478 -17.50 -5.95 -8.73
N PHE A 479 -17.72 -6.23 -7.44
CA PHE A 479 -17.24 -7.48 -6.82
C PHE A 479 -17.95 -8.72 -7.36
N VAL A 480 -19.22 -8.64 -7.73
CA VAL A 480 -19.94 -9.74 -8.41
C VAL A 480 -19.28 -10.05 -9.76
N LYS A 481 -18.80 -9.06 -10.52
CA LYS A 481 -18.02 -9.31 -11.75
C LYS A 481 -16.73 -10.04 -11.48
N ALA A 482 -15.96 -9.60 -10.47
CA ALA A 482 -14.76 -10.31 -10.04
C ALA A 482 -15.08 -11.75 -9.62
N TYR A 483 -16.11 -11.95 -8.79
CA TYR A 483 -16.59 -13.29 -8.40
C TYR A 483 -16.94 -14.16 -9.61
N ARG A 484 -17.61 -13.59 -10.63
CA ARG A 484 -17.96 -14.32 -11.84
C ARG A 484 -16.73 -14.79 -12.61
N TYR A 485 -15.68 -13.97 -12.64
CA TYR A 485 -14.39 -14.39 -13.20
C TYR A 485 -13.83 -15.62 -12.48
N PHE A 486 -13.74 -15.59 -11.14
CA PHE A 486 -13.25 -16.75 -10.38
C PHE A 486 -14.11 -18.00 -10.58
N LYS A 487 -15.45 -17.86 -10.61
CA LYS A 487 -16.36 -18.97 -10.91
C LYS A 487 -16.14 -19.56 -12.30
N SER A 488 -15.89 -18.73 -13.31
CA SER A 488 -15.64 -19.18 -14.69
C SER A 488 -14.39 -20.07 -14.82
N ILE A 489 -13.40 -19.88 -13.95
CA ILE A 489 -12.16 -20.67 -13.91
C ILE A 489 -12.19 -21.77 -12.82
N GLY A 490 -13.37 -22.10 -12.29
CA GLY A 490 -13.58 -23.29 -11.45
C GLY A 490 -13.50 -23.08 -9.94
N PHE A 491 -13.46 -21.85 -9.43
CA PHE A 491 -13.49 -21.61 -7.98
C PHE A 491 -14.87 -21.95 -7.38
N PRO A 492 -14.93 -22.39 -6.11
CA PRO A 492 -16.19 -22.71 -5.44
C PRO A 492 -17.01 -21.46 -5.13
N SER A 493 -18.30 -21.64 -4.82
CA SER A 493 -19.13 -20.53 -4.32
C SER A 493 -18.65 -20.07 -2.94
N LEU A 494 -18.68 -18.75 -2.71
CA LEU A 494 -18.37 -18.18 -1.40
C LEU A 494 -19.59 -18.27 -0.46
N PRO A 495 -19.37 -18.30 0.87
CA PRO A 495 -20.46 -18.25 1.84
C PRO A 495 -21.34 -17.00 1.68
N LYS A 496 -22.66 -17.11 1.95
CA LYS A 496 -23.59 -15.97 1.90
C LYS A 496 -23.15 -14.82 2.82
N THR A 497 -22.51 -15.14 3.94
CA THR A 497 -21.94 -14.16 4.89
C THR A 497 -20.97 -13.20 4.23
N PHE A 498 -20.21 -13.63 3.20
CA PHE A 498 -19.34 -12.73 2.45
C PHE A 498 -20.09 -11.55 1.85
N TRP A 499 -21.25 -11.80 1.24
CA TRP A 499 -22.03 -10.77 0.55
C TRP A 499 -22.87 -9.89 1.47
N ILE A 500 -23.16 -10.39 2.68
CA ILE A 500 -23.99 -9.71 3.69
C ILE A 500 -23.12 -8.88 4.64
N SER A 501 -21.97 -9.41 5.03
CA SER A 501 -21.13 -8.83 6.10
C SER A 501 -19.94 -8.02 5.58
N SER A 502 -19.65 -8.03 4.28
CA SER A 502 -18.58 -7.21 3.71
C SER A 502 -18.98 -5.74 3.52
N HIS A 503 -17.99 -4.85 3.61
CA HIS A 503 -18.14 -3.44 3.25
C HIS A 503 -17.43 -3.19 1.92
N PHE A 504 -18.21 -3.07 0.83
CA PHE A 504 -17.72 -2.80 -0.52
C PHE A 504 -17.58 -1.30 -0.83
N SER A 505 -18.30 -0.45 -0.10
CA SER A 505 -18.29 1.01 -0.23
C SER A 505 -18.22 1.68 1.13
N ARG A 506 -17.93 2.99 1.15
CA ARG A 506 -18.00 3.79 2.38
C ARG A 506 -19.42 3.80 2.94
N VAL A 507 -19.53 3.46 4.23
CA VAL A 507 -20.76 3.69 5.01
C VAL A 507 -20.66 5.09 5.61
N TRP A 508 -21.61 5.96 5.30
CA TRP A 508 -21.56 7.38 5.68
C TRP A 508 -22.19 7.68 7.04
N SER A 509 -22.98 6.77 7.59
CA SER A 509 -23.61 6.92 8.91
C SER A 509 -22.65 6.73 10.10
N ARG A 510 -21.40 6.33 9.83
CA ARG A 510 -20.39 6.04 10.84
C ARG A 510 -18.99 6.35 10.33
N ASP A 511 -18.05 6.57 11.24
CA ASP A 511 -16.64 6.64 10.89
C ASP A 511 -16.13 5.27 10.52
N MET A 512 -15.57 5.13 9.31
CA MET A 512 -15.04 3.88 8.81
C MET A 512 -13.62 4.09 8.30
N ILE A 513 -12.76 3.14 8.62
CA ILE A 513 -11.36 3.12 8.21
C ILE A 513 -11.24 2.45 6.84
N CYS A 514 -11.10 3.25 5.78
CA CYS A 514 -11.11 2.78 4.40
C CYS A 514 -9.82 2.07 3.96
N ASN A 515 -8.68 2.65 4.27
CA ASN A 515 -7.37 2.15 3.88
C ASN A 515 -6.69 1.42 5.04
N PRO A 516 -5.67 0.58 4.79
CA PRO A 516 -5.58 -0.20 3.57
C PRO A 516 -6.86 -1.06 3.38
N PRO A 517 -7.21 -1.37 2.12
CA PRO A 517 -8.23 -2.37 1.82
C PRO A 517 -7.81 -3.75 2.35
N ALA A 518 -8.77 -4.57 2.77
CA ALA A 518 -8.48 -5.86 3.40
C ALA A 518 -9.45 -6.96 3.00
N ALA A 519 -8.92 -8.18 2.88
CA ALA A 519 -9.66 -9.44 2.82
C ALA A 519 -9.39 -10.21 4.13
N LEU A 520 -10.45 -10.66 4.82
CA LEU A 520 -10.37 -11.12 6.21
C LEU A 520 -11.05 -12.48 6.39
N ASP A 521 -10.34 -13.42 7.01
CA ASP A 521 -10.85 -14.64 7.65
C ASP A 521 -11.27 -14.29 9.09
N MET A 522 -12.56 -14.43 9.41
CA MET A 522 -13.10 -14.13 10.74
C MET A 522 -12.85 -15.25 11.77
N ARG A 523 -12.07 -16.27 11.38
CA ARG A 523 -11.55 -17.34 12.25
C ARG A 523 -12.62 -18.27 12.82
N ASP A 524 -13.79 -18.32 12.21
CA ASP A 524 -14.85 -19.27 12.56
C ASP A 524 -15.01 -20.42 11.54
N GLY A 525 -14.26 -20.37 10.42
CA GLY A 525 -14.28 -21.38 9.36
C GLY A 525 -15.40 -21.20 8.32
N SER A 526 -16.23 -20.16 8.46
CA SER A 526 -17.40 -19.92 7.61
C SER A 526 -17.63 -18.46 7.20
N ASP A 527 -17.00 -17.51 7.89
CA ASP A 527 -17.17 -16.07 7.68
C ASP A 527 -15.88 -15.44 7.14
N TYR A 528 -16.01 -14.88 5.94
CA TYR A 528 -14.94 -14.23 5.19
C TYR A 528 -15.49 -12.91 4.69
N ARG A 529 -14.68 -11.86 4.76
CA ARG A 529 -15.15 -10.50 4.47
C ARG A 529 -14.13 -9.72 3.66
N VAL A 530 -14.60 -8.70 2.96
CA VAL A 530 -13.76 -7.61 2.46
C VAL A 530 -14.17 -6.29 3.10
N LYS A 531 -13.19 -5.42 3.29
CA LYS A 531 -13.37 -4.04 3.77
C LYS A 531 -12.59 -3.09 2.89
N LEU A 532 -13.32 -2.24 2.18
CA LEU A 532 -12.78 -1.14 1.39
C LEU A 532 -13.86 -0.07 1.17
N CYS A 533 -13.43 1.12 0.78
CA CYS A 533 -14.31 2.20 0.35
C CYS A 533 -14.20 2.32 -1.17
N ALA A 534 -14.63 1.28 -1.90
CA ALA A 534 -14.48 1.28 -3.35
C ALA A 534 -15.28 2.42 -3.99
N GLN A 535 -14.77 2.91 -5.09
CA GLN A 535 -15.39 3.79 -6.05
C GLN A 535 -15.55 3.05 -7.37
N LEU A 536 -16.50 3.48 -8.19
CA LEU A 536 -16.63 2.92 -9.54
C LEU A 536 -15.46 3.44 -10.39
N GLY A 537 -14.75 2.53 -11.03
CA GLY A 537 -13.61 2.86 -11.87
C GLY A 537 -12.62 1.71 -11.97
N MET A 538 -11.67 1.85 -12.88
CA MET A 538 -10.67 0.82 -13.14
C MET A 538 -9.81 0.47 -11.92
N PRO A 539 -9.27 1.43 -11.12
CA PRO A 539 -8.38 1.09 -10.00
C PRO A 539 -9.04 0.18 -8.96
N ASP A 540 -10.30 0.46 -8.61
CA ASP A 540 -11.02 -0.33 -7.62
C ASP A 540 -11.63 -1.62 -8.22
N PHE A 541 -11.79 -1.69 -9.55
CA PHE A 541 -12.09 -2.95 -10.23
C PHE A 541 -10.89 -3.91 -10.19
N GLU A 542 -9.67 -3.39 -10.40
CA GLU A 542 -8.44 -4.15 -10.22
C GLU A 542 -8.27 -4.62 -8.77
N LEU A 543 -8.54 -3.71 -7.81
CA LEU A 543 -8.50 -4.03 -6.40
C LEU A 543 -9.55 -5.08 -6.01
N ALA A 544 -10.75 -5.04 -6.58
CA ALA A 544 -11.78 -6.05 -6.34
C ALA A 544 -11.29 -7.45 -6.73
N HIS A 545 -10.61 -7.60 -7.87
CA HIS A 545 -10.04 -8.90 -8.28
C HIS A 545 -8.90 -9.35 -7.36
N SER A 546 -8.03 -8.42 -6.95
CA SER A 546 -6.95 -8.69 -5.99
C SER A 546 -7.49 -9.16 -4.62
N LEU A 547 -8.51 -8.48 -4.09
CA LEU A 547 -9.12 -8.86 -2.81
C LEU A 547 -9.89 -10.17 -2.91
N MET A 548 -10.61 -10.41 -4.02
CA MET A 548 -11.27 -11.70 -4.26
C MET A 548 -10.26 -12.85 -4.31
N ALA A 549 -9.09 -12.65 -4.93
CA ALA A 549 -8.01 -13.64 -4.90
C ALA A 549 -7.56 -13.96 -3.47
N GLN A 550 -7.39 -12.93 -2.63
CA GLN A 550 -7.00 -13.10 -1.22
C GLN A 550 -8.10 -13.79 -0.41
N VAL A 551 -9.38 -13.47 -0.63
CA VAL A 551 -10.51 -14.17 -0.01
C VAL A 551 -10.50 -15.64 -0.42
N TYR A 552 -10.33 -15.95 -1.70
CA TYR A 552 -10.27 -17.34 -2.16
C TYR A 552 -9.07 -18.09 -1.62
N TYR A 553 -7.89 -17.45 -1.53
CA TYR A 553 -6.73 -18.05 -0.89
C TYR A 553 -7.09 -18.48 0.55
N GLN A 554 -7.69 -17.57 1.31
CA GLN A 554 -8.12 -17.80 2.69
C GLN A 554 -9.21 -18.88 2.80
N TYR A 555 -10.17 -18.85 1.89
CA TYR A 555 -11.27 -19.79 1.84
C TYR A 555 -10.79 -21.20 1.48
N LEU A 556 -9.86 -21.35 0.54
CA LEU A 556 -9.41 -22.66 0.05
C LEU A 556 -8.56 -23.41 1.08
N TYR A 557 -7.75 -22.73 1.90
CA TYR A 557 -6.98 -23.39 2.96
C TYR A 557 -7.75 -23.60 4.27
N ARG A 558 -9.05 -23.29 4.33
CA ARG A 558 -9.85 -23.34 5.57
C ARG A 558 -9.87 -24.71 6.25
N GLY A 559 -9.64 -25.79 5.50
CA GLY A 559 -9.57 -27.15 6.02
C GLY A 559 -8.21 -27.51 6.67
N GLN A 560 -7.19 -26.66 6.53
CA GLN A 560 -5.89 -26.88 7.14
C GLN A 560 -5.94 -26.71 8.68
N PRO A 561 -5.00 -27.31 9.43
CA PRO A 561 -4.77 -26.97 10.83
C PRO A 561 -4.66 -25.46 11.03
N LEU A 562 -5.16 -24.93 12.15
CA LEU A 562 -5.22 -23.50 12.41
C LEU A 562 -3.86 -22.80 12.21
N LEU A 563 -2.77 -23.45 12.63
CA LEU A 563 -1.40 -22.97 12.51
C LEU A 563 -0.91 -22.82 11.07
N TYR A 564 -1.60 -23.44 10.10
CA TYR A 564 -1.29 -23.39 8.67
C TYR A 564 -2.27 -22.53 7.87
N ARG A 565 -3.28 -21.93 8.52
CA ARG A 565 -4.26 -21.02 7.87
C ARG A 565 -3.70 -19.62 7.70
N GLU A 566 -2.56 -19.58 7.03
CA GLU A 566 -1.79 -18.40 6.63
C GLU A 566 -1.15 -18.69 5.27
N PRO A 567 -0.91 -17.68 4.43
CA PRO A 567 -0.22 -17.91 3.17
C PRO A 567 1.20 -18.42 3.40
N ALA A 568 1.69 -19.26 2.48
CA ALA A 568 3.03 -19.83 2.55
C ALA A 568 4.10 -18.75 2.75
N SER A 569 3.96 -17.60 2.11
CA SER A 569 4.58 -16.35 2.51
C SER A 569 3.67 -15.20 2.14
N SER A 570 3.79 -14.06 2.81
CA SER A 570 3.03 -12.87 2.44
C SER A 570 3.36 -12.40 1.02
N SER A 571 4.58 -12.64 0.52
CA SER A 571 4.96 -12.37 -0.86
C SER A 571 4.24 -13.27 -1.87
N ILE A 572 3.98 -14.54 -1.54
CA ILE A 572 3.21 -15.45 -2.41
C ILE A 572 1.75 -15.02 -2.49
N SER A 573 1.14 -14.65 -1.36
CA SER A 573 -0.24 -14.14 -1.36
C SER A 573 -0.39 -12.87 -2.18
N ASP A 574 0.54 -11.93 -2.00
CA ASP A 574 0.54 -10.65 -2.72
C ASP A 574 0.79 -10.86 -4.21
N ALA A 575 1.73 -11.74 -4.58
CA ALA A 575 1.99 -12.09 -5.97
C ALA A 575 0.76 -12.71 -6.65
N ILE A 576 0.08 -13.66 -6.00
CA ILE A 576 -1.15 -14.25 -6.53
C ILE A 576 -2.25 -13.18 -6.67
N ALA A 577 -2.43 -12.34 -5.66
CA ALA A 577 -3.40 -11.25 -5.74
C ALA A 577 -3.10 -10.27 -6.87
N LYS A 578 -1.83 -9.95 -7.11
CA LYS A 578 -1.36 -9.10 -8.20
C LYS A 578 -1.56 -9.72 -9.58
N VAL A 579 -1.48 -11.05 -9.72
CA VAL A 579 -1.84 -11.71 -10.98
C VAL A 579 -3.29 -11.38 -11.35
N PHE A 580 -4.23 -11.53 -10.41
CA PHE A 580 -5.65 -11.23 -10.66
C PHE A 580 -5.93 -9.73 -10.84
N PHE A 581 -5.16 -8.87 -10.15
CA PHE A 581 -5.17 -7.42 -10.39
C PHE A 581 -4.87 -7.09 -11.86
N HIS A 582 -3.74 -7.57 -12.41
CA HIS A 582 -3.36 -7.25 -13.78
C HIS A 582 -4.23 -7.91 -14.85
N LEU A 583 -4.70 -9.15 -14.62
CA LEU A 583 -5.61 -9.84 -15.54
C LEU A 583 -6.97 -9.13 -15.67
N SER A 584 -7.40 -8.41 -14.62
CA SER A 584 -8.68 -7.70 -14.62
C SER A 584 -8.78 -6.58 -15.66
N THR A 585 -7.65 -6.04 -16.14
CA THR A 585 -7.63 -4.98 -17.17
C THR A 585 -7.27 -5.49 -18.57
N ASN A 586 -7.38 -6.80 -18.80
CA ASN A 586 -7.25 -7.36 -20.14
C ASN A 586 -8.44 -6.91 -21.02
N PRO A 587 -8.21 -6.28 -22.18
CA PRO A 587 -9.30 -5.76 -23.02
C PRO A 587 -10.29 -6.82 -23.50
N HIS A 588 -9.86 -8.05 -23.81
CA HIS A 588 -10.77 -9.14 -24.18
C HIS A 588 -11.67 -9.55 -23.00
N TYR A 589 -11.11 -9.57 -21.79
CA TYR A 589 -11.90 -9.83 -20.59
C TYR A 589 -12.90 -8.70 -20.33
N LEU A 590 -12.47 -7.44 -20.38
CA LEU A 590 -13.36 -6.29 -20.20
C LEU A 590 -14.48 -6.25 -21.25
N TYR A 591 -14.17 -6.56 -22.51
CA TYR A 591 -15.14 -6.67 -23.58
C TYR A 591 -16.16 -7.79 -23.31
N SER A 592 -15.68 -8.97 -22.87
CA SER A 592 -16.57 -10.08 -22.48
C SER A 592 -17.48 -9.77 -21.29
N GLN A 593 -17.10 -8.81 -20.45
CA GLN A 593 -17.92 -8.29 -19.36
C GLN A 593 -18.88 -7.18 -19.78
N LYS A 594 -18.84 -6.76 -21.05
CA LYS A 594 -19.52 -5.59 -21.61
C LYS A 594 -19.14 -4.30 -20.90
N LEU A 595 -17.88 -4.18 -20.48
CA LEU A 595 -17.36 -2.99 -19.79
C LEU A 595 -16.60 -2.05 -20.73
N VAL A 596 -16.20 -2.52 -21.91
CA VAL A 596 -15.53 -1.70 -22.93
C VAL A 596 -16.03 -2.11 -24.32
N PRO A 597 -16.02 -1.21 -25.32
CA PRO A 597 -16.38 -1.54 -26.70
C PRO A 597 -15.33 -2.41 -27.42
N ALA A 598 -15.72 -3.00 -28.55
CA ALA A 598 -14.86 -3.86 -29.37
C ALA A 598 -13.62 -3.14 -29.94
N SER A 599 -13.63 -1.80 -30.00
CA SER A 599 -12.48 -0.99 -30.44
C SER A 599 -11.23 -1.18 -29.57
N HIS A 600 -11.38 -1.64 -28.33
CA HIS A 600 -10.24 -1.94 -27.44
C HIS A 600 -9.59 -3.29 -27.71
N LEU A 601 -10.14 -4.11 -28.61
CA LEU A 601 -9.55 -5.40 -28.97
C LEU A 601 -8.35 -5.24 -29.93
N ASP A 602 -8.27 -4.10 -30.62
CA ASP A 602 -7.12 -3.73 -31.45
C ASP A 602 -6.20 -2.79 -30.65
N ILE A 603 -5.24 -3.38 -29.93
CA ILE A 603 -4.38 -2.65 -29.01
C ILE A 603 -3.16 -2.11 -29.77
N LYS A 604 -3.04 -0.79 -29.86
CA LYS A 604 -1.84 -0.14 -30.41
C LYS A 604 -0.60 -0.45 -29.56
N ASP A 605 0.52 -0.74 -30.20
CA ASP A 605 1.81 -0.95 -29.54
C ASP A 605 2.22 0.24 -28.66
N SER A 606 1.92 1.48 -29.07
CA SER A 606 2.19 2.69 -28.29
C SER A 606 1.50 2.69 -26.92
N LEU A 607 0.24 2.22 -26.85
CA LEU A 607 -0.51 2.08 -25.60
C LEU A 607 0.05 0.97 -24.72
N VAL A 608 0.52 -0.13 -25.32
CA VAL A 608 1.20 -1.21 -24.59
C VAL A 608 2.49 -0.69 -23.96
N ILE A 609 3.32 0.03 -24.71
CA ILE A 609 4.57 0.60 -24.20
C ILE A 609 4.30 1.62 -23.09
N ASN A 610 3.31 2.52 -23.27
CA ASN A 610 2.93 3.46 -22.22
C ASN A 610 2.48 2.74 -20.94
N LYS A 611 1.66 1.68 -21.05
CA LYS A 611 1.25 0.86 -19.89
C LYS A 611 2.44 0.19 -19.20
N LEU A 612 3.33 -0.45 -19.97
CA LEU A 612 4.53 -1.11 -19.43
C LEU A 612 5.48 -0.10 -18.77
N TYR A 613 5.62 1.09 -19.36
CA TYR A 613 6.40 2.17 -18.80
C TYR A 613 5.84 2.65 -17.46
N LYS A 614 4.52 2.85 -17.35
CA LYS A 614 3.86 3.20 -16.09
C LYS A 614 4.12 2.15 -15.01
N GLU A 615 3.90 0.88 -15.32
CA GLU A 615 4.15 -0.24 -14.39
C GLU A 615 5.63 -0.28 -13.96
N ALA A 616 6.56 0.02 -14.87
CA ALA A 616 7.97 0.05 -14.55
C ALA A 616 8.30 1.18 -13.55
N LEU A 617 7.73 2.37 -13.71
CA LEU A 617 7.93 3.51 -12.81
C LEU A 617 7.31 3.30 -11.41
N GLU A 618 6.24 2.50 -11.31
CA GLU A 618 5.55 2.21 -10.04
C GLU A 618 6.22 1.06 -9.27
N SER A 619 6.46 -0.06 -9.95
CA SER A 619 6.82 -1.33 -9.32
C SER A 619 8.28 -1.72 -9.53
N PHE A 620 8.79 -1.58 -10.76
CA PHE A 620 10.12 -2.09 -11.12
C PHE A 620 11.25 -1.23 -10.57
N THR A 621 11.11 0.10 -10.66
CA THR A 621 12.13 1.07 -10.20
C THR A 621 12.29 1.10 -8.69
N LYS A 622 11.33 0.55 -7.95
CA LYS A 622 11.38 0.40 -6.50
C LYS A 622 12.30 -0.75 -6.04
N LEU A 623 12.50 -1.78 -6.87
CA LEU A 623 13.26 -2.97 -6.50
C LEU A 623 14.67 -2.68 -5.97
N PRO A 624 15.51 -1.84 -6.61
CA PRO A 624 16.84 -1.53 -6.09
C PRO A 624 16.80 -0.85 -4.73
N PHE A 625 15.81 0.04 -4.50
CA PHE A 625 15.63 0.69 -3.21
C PHE A 625 15.32 -0.33 -2.12
N ASP A 626 14.38 -1.25 -2.38
CA ASP A 626 13.98 -2.28 -1.42
C ASP A 626 15.15 -3.24 -1.10
N ILE A 627 15.93 -3.65 -2.11
CA ILE A 627 17.14 -4.48 -1.93
C ILE A 627 18.18 -3.75 -1.06
N VAL A 628 18.46 -2.46 -1.35
CA VAL A 628 19.40 -1.64 -0.56
C VAL A 628 18.92 -1.51 0.89
N ALA A 629 17.63 -1.28 1.11
CA ALA A 629 17.05 -1.15 2.44
C ALA A 629 17.16 -2.42 3.28
N ASP A 630 16.93 -3.59 2.69
CA ASP A 630 17.11 -4.86 3.40
C ASP A 630 18.57 -5.17 3.65
N LYS A 631 19.45 -4.99 2.65
CA LYS A 631 20.89 -5.18 2.80
C LYS A 631 21.48 -4.31 3.91
N TRP A 632 21.12 -3.03 3.94
CA TRP A 632 21.55 -2.09 4.97
C TRP A 632 21.06 -2.47 6.38
N ARG A 633 19.84 -3.01 6.51
CA ARG A 633 19.33 -3.51 7.79
C ARG A 633 20.04 -4.78 8.23
N TYR A 634 20.28 -5.72 7.31
CA TYR A 634 21.00 -6.96 7.60
C TYR A 634 22.43 -6.69 8.06
N GLU A 635 23.16 -5.80 7.39
CA GLU A 635 24.53 -5.44 7.81
C GLU A 635 24.57 -4.81 9.21
N GLN A 636 23.51 -4.11 9.63
CA GLN A 636 23.39 -3.60 11.01
C GLN A 636 23.08 -4.71 12.02
N PHE A 637 22.18 -5.65 11.69
CA PHE A 637 21.91 -6.80 12.55
C PHE A 637 23.15 -7.67 12.74
N GLU A 638 23.92 -7.87 11.67
CA GLU A 638 25.18 -8.63 11.67
C GLU A 638 26.33 -7.88 12.37
N GLY A 639 26.15 -6.61 12.73
CA GLY A 639 27.19 -5.79 13.37
C GLY A 639 28.35 -5.41 12.44
N LYS A 640 28.17 -5.53 11.12
CA LYS A 640 29.19 -5.17 10.10
C LYS A 640 29.40 -3.66 10.00
N VAL A 641 28.42 -2.86 10.44
CA VAL A 641 28.45 -1.40 10.35
C VAL A 641 28.41 -0.80 11.74
N THR A 642 29.40 0.04 12.07
CA THR A 642 29.43 0.74 13.35
C THR A 642 28.38 1.85 13.38
N PRO A 643 27.79 2.20 14.54
CA PRO A 643 26.75 3.23 14.63
C PRO A 643 27.11 4.57 13.98
N ALA A 644 28.39 4.96 14.01
CA ALA A 644 28.89 6.18 13.38
C ALA A 644 28.85 6.13 11.84
N LYS A 645 29.01 4.94 11.24
CA LYS A 645 29.08 4.74 9.78
C LYS A 645 27.76 4.31 9.14
N VAL A 646 26.70 4.11 9.94
CA VAL A 646 25.39 3.63 9.49
C VAL A 646 24.82 4.50 8.35
N ASN A 647 24.92 5.82 8.46
CA ASN A 647 24.43 6.74 7.44
C ASN A 647 25.28 6.73 6.16
N ASP A 648 26.60 6.68 6.30
CA ASP A 648 27.52 6.66 5.16
C ASP A 648 27.33 5.38 4.34
N ARG A 649 27.15 4.25 5.03
CA ARG A 649 26.90 2.96 4.39
C ARG A 649 25.58 2.94 3.62
N TRP A 650 24.53 3.59 4.12
CA TRP A 650 23.27 3.75 3.39
C TRP A 650 23.48 4.45 2.05
N TRP A 651 24.21 5.57 2.05
CA TRP A 651 24.49 6.34 0.82
C TRP A 651 25.45 5.63 -0.13
N GLU A 652 26.40 4.86 0.39
CA GLU A 652 27.27 4.00 -0.41
C GLU A 652 26.46 2.94 -1.16
N LEU A 653 25.62 2.17 -0.46
CA LEU A 653 24.78 1.14 -1.06
C LEU A 653 23.81 1.73 -2.10
N ARG A 654 23.24 2.90 -1.79
CA ARG A 654 22.40 3.62 -2.75
C ARG A 654 23.18 4.02 -4.00
N ARG A 655 24.41 4.52 -3.92
CA ARG A 655 25.17 4.89 -5.13
C ARG A 655 25.51 3.67 -5.98
N ILE A 656 25.99 2.59 -5.35
CA ILE A 656 26.43 1.38 -6.06
C ILE A 656 25.25 0.69 -6.74
N LEU A 657 24.18 0.38 -6.01
CA LEU A 657 23.10 -0.45 -6.56
C LEU A 657 22.10 0.32 -7.45
N ILE A 658 21.94 1.63 -7.24
CA ILE A 658 21.02 2.48 -8.03
C ILE A 658 21.74 3.17 -9.20
N SER A 659 23.07 3.33 -9.15
CA SER A 659 23.78 4.17 -10.10
C SER A 659 25.05 3.57 -10.70
N ASP A 660 25.31 2.25 -10.62
CA ASP A 660 26.55 1.67 -11.16
C ASP A 660 26.66 1.76 -12.69
N MET A 661 27.08 2.95 -13.12
CA MET A 661 27.85 3.21 -14.32
C MET A 661 29.35 3.05 -14.12
N LEU A 662 29.89 2.64 -12.95
CA LEU A 662 31.35 2.54 -12.79
C LEU A 662 31.80 1.38 -11.87
N GLN A 663 32.47 0.40 -12.50
CA GLN A 663 33.57 -0.43 -11.96
C GLN A 663 33.27 -1.55 -10.94
N LYS A 664 32.96 -2.75 -11.49
CA LYS A 664 33.49 -4.03 -10.97
C LYS A 664 34.87 -4.41 -11.56
N ARG A 665 35.62 -3.47 -12.15
CA ARG A 665 36.94 -3.74 -12.76
C ARG A 665 38.17 -3.12 -12.08
N GLU A 666 38.03 -2.29 -11.03
CA GLU A 666 39.19 -1.63 -10.42
C GLU A 666 39.34 -1.76 -8.89
N LEU A 667 38.49 -2.52 -8.21
CA LEU A 667 38.70 -2.82 -6.78
C LEU A 667 39.67 -3.97 -6.50
N SER A 668 40.40 -4.47 -7.51
CA SER A 668 41.50 -5.43 -7.33
C SER A 668 42.89 -4.79 -7.38
N HIS A 669 43.03 -3.47 -7.55
CA HIS A 669 44.33 -2.81 -7.65
C HIS A 669 44.42 -1.47 -6.92
N VAL A 670 44.04 -1.40 -5.64
CA VAL A 670 44.76 -0.54 -4.67
C VAL A 670 44.61 -1.19 -3.28
N VAL A 671 45.65 -1.92 -2.88
CA VAL A 671 46.00 -2.22 -1.48
C VAL A 671 46.84 -1.07 -0.96
#